data_AF-A0A2A2XZV2-F1
#
_entry.id   AF-A0A2A2XZV2-F1
#
_cell.length_a   1.000
_cell.length_b   1.000
_cell.length_c   1.000
_cell.angle_alpha   90.00
_cell.angle_beta   90.00
_cell.angle_gamma   90.00
#
_symmetry.space_group_name_H-M   'P 1'
#
loop_
_entity.id
_entity.type
_entity.pdbx_description
1 polymer ?
#
loop_
_entity_poly.entity_id
_entity_poly.type
_entity_poly.pdbx_seq_one_letter_code
_entity_poly.pdbx_strand_id
1 'polypeptide(L)'
;LAPGIALAQRLTDEGHECLLVVSSKAVDARMTAHYPRFTFVPGRGRGFGPGLVNKLRFFPALLGSIWSAWRLTRRFRPSALVCFGGFMSVGPAIACWLSGIPVLVHESNRRPGKAVRLIARFARSIHLPTGVRLEGVAAARQHDSGFPVRAEVRPSSRDVARKALGYPTTGRLLLVLGGSQGANVLTRWVEGQLGELAARGIHVLCLTGPSGREGEVRTETSLVRFMPFCHQMGLAYSASDLAVTRAGAGTLAELATCRTPAVLVPLPSAADDHQTANALFAAEAGAAILWPERDLPQLATLLYDRLSNNAALAEMRDALALADAANRWEELFQETAPASAWMLGACGMGVGPLAIYLKGSGCDVSGWDDATGSPMEAHLATAEIPLLRDPWAAGRTPVVVGRSSAVKPGHPALDLATQHAARVLRRGELLAESVAGRRFVAVCGSHGKTTTCGMLVSALASAGADFGYVLGGLFRDPDFPPARASATSPWVVAEVDESDGTIGAFSPDVTVAVNLDWDHPDYYRDEAALEGVFRALFERTRTAVIIPAGNERLERLTQGLSVQVWRVGAEGDYAAAFLSGDHANSRLRLGGRFPAVETTLPVAGAFNRANATMALAVTHLITGGLVAAPLARWSGIRRRQDVLFERSGLRVLADYAHHPTEIAALLNWIRDTHAGRLIVVFQPHRHTRTRQYATEFRQALQVADHAIVLPVYAAGEAAVEGGRSDAVVAGSSLRLVEDRAGLPALLAGLSAGADTVVAFVGAGDIERDAEQFAKVLREEGLPALTQDLGELVAGKVSAACVVRAGEPLARRTTLGVGGAARWYAEPATVDDVVVLLRAAGRLGLPYFVLGRGSNLLVPDDGYDGLILHLPAESWGQVTDLGDGRLRVGGGAKLKELCGFAAKAGLTGFEFLEGIPGTLGGSLRMNAGAMGGWIFDVVESVEWLSPRGVVRAARRDCFDALYRDCPQLHGAVVLSAVLRARGTATTEAIRQTMEEMGQKRRASQPRDPSAGCVFRNPDDDKAGRLIEASGLKGTHVGAATVSPIHANFIVNLGDARAADILALMREVRRTVQARHGRVLHPEIVALGREWKDLL
;
A
#
# COMPACT_ATOMS: atom_id res chain seq x y z
N LEU A 1 -15.40 -12.70 29.76
CA LEU A 1 -16.71 -12.35 29.19
C LEU A 1 -16.82 -10.86 28.87
N ALA A 2 -16.78 -9.96 29.86
CA ALA A 2 -16.84 -8.51 29.62
C ALA A 2 -15.91 -7.96 28.52
N PRO A 3 -14.61 -8.32 28.43
CA PRO A 3 -13.74 -7.79 27.37
C PRO A 3 -14.11 -8.36 25.99
N GLY A 4 -14.66 -9.58 25.93
CA GLY A 4 -15.20 -10.15 24.70
C GLY A 4 -16.48 -9.45 24.22
N ILE A 5 -17.32 -8.98 25.15
CA ILE A 5 -18.48 -8.15 24.82
C ILE A 5 -18.00 -6.79 24.28
N ALA A 6 -17.03 -6.14 24.93
CA ALA A 6 -16.48 -4.87 24.46
C ALA A 6 -15.90 -4.97 23.04
N LEU A 7 -15.10 -6.02 22.78
CA LEU A 7 -14.56 -6.29 21.46
C LEU A 7 -15.68 -6.54 20.43
N ALA A 8 -16.69 -7.36 20.79
CA ALA A 8 -17.83 -7.64 19.92
C ALA A 8 -18.70 -6.40 19.65
N GLN A 9 -18.84 -5.47 20.61
CA GLN A 9 -19.52 -4.19 20.38
C GLN A 9 -18.83 -3.43 19.25
N ARG A 10 -17.51 -3.25 19.34
CA ARG A 10 -16.74 -2.55 18.30
C ARG A 10 -16.79 -3.26 16.95
N LEU A 11 -16.60 -4.58 16.92
CA LEU A 11 -16.65 -5.38 15.70
C LEU A 11 -18.01 -5.30 15.00
N THR A 12 -19.11 -5.42 15.76
CA THR A 12 -20.45 -5.32 15.19
C THR A 12 -20.80 -3.90 14.73
N ASP A 13 -20.32 -2.88 15.44
CA ASP A 13 -20.47 -1.49 15.00
C ASP A 13 -19.71 -1.23 13.67
N GLU A 14 -18.68 -2.02 13.36
CA GLU A 14 -17.97 -2.05 12.06
C GLU A 14 -18.51 -3.09 11.06
N GLY A 15 -19.66 -3.71 11.36
CA GLY A 15 -20.38 -4.60 10.43
C GLY A 15 -19.98 -6.07 10.50
N HIS A 16 -19.16 -6.48 11.47
CA HIS A 16 -18.74 -7.88 11.64
C HIS A 16 -19.74 -8.70 12.46
N GLU A 17 -20.02 -9.91 12.01
CA GLU A 17 -20.82 -10.90 12.76
C GLU A 17 -19.98 -11.50 13.90
N CYS A 18 -20.53 -11.46 15.13
CA CYS A 18 -19.85 -11.93 16.32
C CYS A 18 -20.63 -13.03 17.04
N LEU A 19 -19.95 -14.15 17.33
CA LEU A 19 -20.46 -15.24 18.16
C LEU A 19 -19.60 -15.40 19.41
N LEU A 20 -20.22 -15.29 20.59
CA LEU A 20 -19.52 -15.34 21.87
C LEU A 20 -19.73 -16.69 22.56
N VAL A 21 -18.63 -17.40 22.84
CA VAL A 21 -18.65 -18.65 23.61
C VAL A 21 -18.46 -18.33 25.09
N VAL A 22 -19.47 -18.63 25.92
CA VAL A 22 -19.56 -18.14 27.31
C VAL A 22 -19.78 -19.27 28.32
N SER A 23 -19.54 -19.01 29.60
CA SER A 23 -19.81 -20.02 30.64
C SER A 23 -21.30 -20.12 30.95
N SER A 24 -21.74 -21.26 31.48
CA SER A 24 -23.10 -21.48 31.98
C SER A 24 -23.33 -20.98 33.42
N LYS A 25 -22.41 -20.19 34.00
CA LYS A 25 -22.58 -19.63 35.34
C LYS A 25 -23.72 -18.60 35.37
N ALA A 26 -24.48 -18.57 36.47
CA ALA A 26 -25.62 -17.67 36.63
C ALA A 26 -25.28 -16.18 36.46
N VAL A 27 -24.08 -15.75 36.90
CA VAL A 27 -23.60 -14.36 36.73
C VAL A 27 -23.39 -14.01 35.25
N ASP A 28 -22.83 -14.94 34.48
CA ASP A 28 -22.60 -14.74 33.05
C ASP A 28 -23.93 -14.70 32.29
N ALA A 29 -24.88 -15.59 32.63
CA ALA A 29 -26.21 -15.63 32.03
C ALA A 29 -27.00 -14.32 32.26
N ARG A 30 -26.92 -13.73 33.46
CA ARG A 30 -27.53 -12.42 33.76
C ARG A 30 -26.88 -11.30 32.94
N MET A 31 -25.56 -11.32 32.77
CA MET A 31 -24.88 -10.31 31.98
C MET A 31 -25.22 -10.43 30.48
N THR A 32 -25.27 -11.65 29.93
CA THR A 32 -25.60 -11.87 28.50
C THR A 32 -27.02 -11.41 28.14
N ALA A 33 -27.98 -11.45 29.08
CA ALA A 33 -29.35 -11.01 28.86
C ALA A 33 -29.47 -9.51 28.49
N HIS A 34 -28.47 -8.69 28.82
CA HIS A 34 -28.45 -7.27 28.46
C HIS A 34 -27.97 -6.97 27.03
N TYR A 35 -27.52 -8.00 26.31
CA TYR A 35 -27.00 -7.83 24.94
C TYR A 35 -27.74 -8.73 23.96
N PRO A 36 -29.06 -8.51 23.74
CA PRO A 36 -29.87 -9.36 22.86
C PRO A 36 -29.40 -9.34 21.40
N ARG A 37 -28.58 -8.33 21.02
CA ARG A 37 -27.98 -8.22 19.69
C ARG A 37 -26.87 -9.23 19.40
N PHE A 38 -26.35 -9.92 20.42
CA PHE A 38 -25.25 -10.87 20.24
C PHE A 38 -25.73 -12.31 20.36
N THR A 39 -25.10 -13.18 19.57
CA THR A 39 -25.30 -14.63 19.68
C THR A 39 -24.36 -15.21 20.73
N PHE A 40 -24.94 -15.75 21.81
CA PHE A 40 -24.21 -16.43 22.88
C PHE A 40 -24.37 -17.94 22.79
N VAL A 41 -23.25 -18.67 22.86
CA VAL A 41 -23.24 -20.14 22.85
C VAL A 41 -22.59 -20.65 24.16
N PRO A 42 -23.21 -21.61 24.88
CA PRO A 42 -22.60 -22.18 26.07
C PRO A 42 -21.35 -23.00 25.71
N GLY A 43 -20.21 -22.58 26.26
CA GLY A 43 -18.93 -23.27 26.12
C GLY A 43 -18.85 -24.51 27.00
N ARG A 44 -18.22 -25.56 26.48
CA ARG A 44 -17.84 -26.75 27.25
C ARG A 44 -16.40 -26.60 27.72
N GLY A 45 -16.13 -26.70 29.01
CA GLY A 45 -14.76 -26.66 29.54
C GLY A 45 -14.70 -26.91 31.04
N ARG A 46 -13.62 -27.55 31.50
CA ARG A 46 -13.38 -27.86 32.91
C ARG A 46 -11.99 -27.37 33.31
N GLY A 47 -11.87 -26.79 34.51
CA GLY A 47 -10.58 -26.34 35.03
C GLY A 47 -9.62 -27.51 35.32
N PHE A 48 -8.33 -27.28 35.15
CA PHE A 48 -7.29 -28.23 35.57
C PHE A 48 -6.93 -27.98 37.04
N GLY A 49 -7.18 -28.97 37.91
CA GLY A 49 -6.99 -28.87 39.35
C GLY A 49 -6.09 -29.99 39.93
N PRO A 50 -5.59 -29.82 41.16
CA PRO A 50 -4.81 -30.86 41.86
C PRO A 50 -5.66 -32.11 42.16
N GLY A 51 -5.01 -33.28 42.24
CA GLY A 51 -5.64 -34.58 42.51
C GLY A 51 -5.91 -35.45 41.28
N LEU A 52 -5.77 -36.77 41.43
CA LEU A 52 -5.86 -37.76 40.35
C LEU A 52 -7.25 -37.75 39.66
N VAL A 53 -8.33 -37.61 40.44
CA VAL A 53 -9.72 -37.56 39.94
C VAL A 53 -9.97 -36.33 39.06
N ASN A 54 -9.41 -35.17 39.42
CA ASN A 54 -9.57 -33.94 38.63
C ASN A 54 -8.81 -34.03 37.30
N LYS A 55 -7.64 -34.68 37.27
CA LYS A 55 -6.88 -34.96 36.05
C LYS A 55 -7.62 -35.95 35.13
N LEU A 56 -8.14 -37.06 35.69
CA LEU A 56 -8.88 -38.07 34.92
C LEU A 56 -10.17 -37.53 34.29
N ARG A 57 -10.86 -36.59 34.95
CA ARG A 57 -12.07 -35.95 34.42
C ARG A 57 -11.79 -34.80 33.45
N PHE A 58 -10.56 -34.28 33.38
CA PHE A 58 -10.20 -33.16 32.53
C PHE A 58 -10.07 -33.56 31.06
N PHE A 59 -9.35 -34.65 30.76
CA PHE A 59 -9.07 -35.04 29.37
C PHE A 59 -10.33 -35.38 28.55
N PRO A 60 -11.30 -36.18 29.05
CA PRO A 60 -12.55 -36.42 28.33
C PRO A 60 -13.37 -35.14 28.10
N ALA A 61 -13.37 -34.22 29.09
CA ALA A 61 -14.05 -32.94 28.97
C ALA A 61 -13.40 -32.02 27.94
N LEU A 62 -12.07 -32.03 27.84
CA LEU A 62 -11.32 -31.30 26.82
C LEU A 62 -11.61 -31.83 25.41
N LEU A 63 -11.61 -33.16 25.21
CA LEU A 63 -11.99 -33.75 23.92
C LEU A 63 -13.41 -33.39 23.52
N GLY A 64 -14.36 -33.44 24.46
CA GLY A 64 -15.74 -33.00 24.23
C GLY A 64 -15.85 -31.50 23.89
N SER A 65 -15.00 -30.67 24.48
CA SER A 65 -14.89 -29.24 24.17
C SER A 65 -14.36 -29.00 22.76
N ILE A 66 -13.27 -29.67 22.38
CA ILE A 66 -12.67 -29.60 21.03
C ILE A 66 -13.71 -30.01 19.98
N TRP A 67 -14.40 -31.14 20.17
CA TRP A 67 -15.38 -31.62 19.20
C TRP A 67 -16.61 -30.70 19.08
N SER A 68 -17.09 -30.15 20.19
CA SER A 68 -18.17 -29.16 20.18
C SER A 68 -17.76 -27.89 19.45
N ALA A 69 -16.53 -27.41 19.70
CA ALA A 69 -16.00 -26.23 19.05
C ALA A 69 -15.75 -26.46 17.56
N TRP A 70 -15.25 -27.64 17.17
CA TRP A 70 -15.05 -27.99 15.77
C TRP A 70 -16.37 -27.95 14.98
N ARG A 71 -17.47 -28.49 15.55
CA ARG A 71 -18.79 -28.37 14.92
C ARG A 71 -19.27 -26.92 14.81
N LEU A 72 -19.00 -26.11 15.84
CA LEU A 72 -19.31 -24.68 15.81
C LEU A 72 -18.52 -23.96 14.72
N THR A 73 -17.22 -24.23 14.58
CA THR A 73 -16.37 -23.62 13.54
C THR A 73 -16.83 -23.97 12.13
N ARG A 74 -17.33 -25.19 11.89
CA ARG A 74 -17.89 -25.56 10.57
C ARG A 74 -19.20 -24.87 10.25
N ARG A 75 -20.02 -24.57 11.27
CA ARG A 75 -21.31 -23.89 11.12
C ARG A 75 -21.15 -22.38 10.97
N PHE A 76 -20.37 -21.76 11.84
CA PHE A 76 -20.18 -20.31 11.89
C PHE A 76 -19.12 -19.80 10.90
N ARG A 77 -18.15 -20.65 10.53
CA ARG A 77 -17.01 -20.31 9.64
C ARG A 77 -16.27 -19.03 10.06
N PRO A 78 -15.73 -18.97 11.30
CA PRO A 78 -15.05 -17.77 11.78
C PRO A 78 -13.76 -17.50 11.00
N SER A 79 -13.49 -16.22 10.72
CA SER A 79 -12.22 -15.73 10.17
C SER A 79 -11.10 -15.67 11.22
N ALA A 80 -11.44 -15.51 12.50
CA ALA A 80 -10.52 -15.52 13.64
C ALA A 80 -11.20 -15.97 14.94
N LEU A 81 -10.42 -16.45 15.90
CA LEU A 81 -10.85 -16.72 17.28
C LEU A 81 -10.05 -15.86 18.26
N VAL A 82 -10.75 -15.11 19.13
CA VAL A 82 -10.14 -14.37 20.24
C VAL A 82 -10.41 -15.05 21.57
N CYS A 83 -9.34 -15.37 22.31
CA CYS A 83 -9.40 -16.05 23.60
C CYS A 83 -9.09 -15.09 24.76
N PHE A 84 -10.07 -14.79 25.60
CA PHE A 84 -9.90 -13.95 26.80
C PHE A 84 -9.56 -14.77 28.08
N GLY A 85 -8.75 -15.82 27.92
CA GLY A 85 -8.27 -16.68 29.01
C GLY A 85 -9.27 -17.70 29.59
N GLY A 86 -8.79 -18.47 30.57
CA GLY A 86 -9.53 -19.55 31.23
C GLY A 86 -9.54 -20.89 30.46
N PHE A 87 -9.78 -22.01 31.16
CA PHE A 87 -9.70 -23.35 30.56
C PHE A 87 -10.81 -23.66 29.55
N MET A 88 -11.89 -22.87 29.51
CA MET A 88 -12.93 -23.01 28.49
C MET A 88 -12.44 -22.59 27.09
N SER A 89 -11.41 -21.75 27.00
CA SER A 89 -10.85 -21.30 25.72
C SER A 89 -9.95 -22.35 25.06
N VAL A 90 -9.45 -23.34 25.81
CA VAL A 90 -8.46 -24.31 25.31
C VAL A 90 -9.04 -25.19 24.20
N GLY A 91 -10.25 -25.71 24.38
CA GLY A 91 -10.89 -26.56 23.36
C GLY A 91 -11.18 -25.81 22.04
N PRO A 92 -11.84 -24.65 22.08
CA PRO A 92 -12.02 -23.80 20.91
C PRO A 92 -10.72 -23.39 20.22
N ALA A 93 -9.68 -23.04 20.99
CA ALA A 93 -8.38 -22.68 20.45
C ALA A 93 -7.74 -23.84 19.67
N ILE A 94 -7.74 -25.05 20.23
CA ILE A 94 -7.21 -26.24 19.53
C ILE A 94 -8.05 -26.55 18.28
N ALA A 95 -9.38 -26.46 18.36
CA ALA A 95 -10.25 -26.72 17.21
C ALA A 95 -10.01 -25.73 16.05
N CYS A 96 -9.84 -24.44 16.35
CA CYS A 96 -9.52 -23.42 15.34
C CYS A 96 -8.12 -23.61 14.77
N TRP A 97 -7.12 -23.87 15.63
CA TRP A 97 -5.74 -24.12 15.21
C TRP A 97 -5.63 -25.31 14.25
N LEU A 98 -6.29 -26.43 14.56
CA LEU A 98 -6.34 -27.61 13.68
C LEU A 98 -7.09 -27.36 12.37
N SER A 99 -7.94 -26.32 12.32
CA SER A 99 -8.70 -25.93 11.13
C SER A 99 -8.04 -24.81 10.32
N GLY A 100 -6.81 -24.37 10.70
CA GLY A 100 -6.11 -23.27 10.04
C GLY A 100 -6.68 -21.88 10.34
N ILE A 101 -7.60 -21.75 11.30
CA ILE A 101 -8.22 -20.48 11.69
C ILE A 101 -7.30 -19.79 12.72
N PRO A 102 -6.92 -18.52 12.51
CA PRO A 102 -5.99 -17.82 13.41
C PRO A 102 -6.57 -17.69 14.82
N VAL A 103 -5.73 -18.01 15.81
CA VAL A 103 -6.05 -17.90 17.24
C VAL A 103 -5.29 -16.73 17.83
N LEU A 104 -6.03 -15.75 18.34
CA LEU A 104 -5.55 -14.58 19.06
C LEU A 104 -5.81 -14.80 20.55
N VAL A 105 -4.86 -14.46 21.41
CA VAL A 105 -5.00 -14.61 22.87
C VAL A 105 -4.89 -13.25 23.52
N HIS A 106 -5.83 -12.92 24.39
CA HIS A 106 -5.77 -11.74 25.26
C HIS A 106 -5.75 -12.17 26.72
N GLU A 107 -4.79 -11.65 27.47
CA GLU A 107 -4.71 -11.79 28.92
C GLU A 107 -4.60 -10.40 29.52
N SER A 108 -5.34 -10.17 30.60
CA SER A 108 -5.39 -8.86 31.26
C SER A 108 -4.78 -8.88 32.65
N ASN A 109 -4.55 -10.07 33.21
CA ASN A 109 -3.94 -10.20 34.51
C ASN A 109 -2.42 -10.09 34.42
N ARG A 110 -1.82 -9.41 35.41
CA ARG A 110 -0.37 -9.30 35.56
C ARG A 110 0.34 -10.65 35.69
N ARG A 111 -0.37 -11.67 36.17
CA ARG A 111 0.08 -13.06 36.18
C ARG A 111 -0.79 -13.90 35.23
N PRO A 112 -0.29 -14.22 34.03
CA PRO A 112 -1.04 -15.00 33.04
C PRO A 112 -1.45 -16.39 33.53
N GLY A 113 -2.72 -16.73 33.32
CA GLY A 113 -3.27 -18.01 33.75
C GLY A 113 -2.66 -19.22 33.01
N LYS A 114 -2.78 -20.42 33.60
CA LYS A 114 -2.29 -21.68 32.98
C LYS A 114 -2.88 -21.95 31.59
N ALA A 115 -4.15 -21.61 31.37
CA ALA A 115 -4.81 -21.81 30.08
C ALA A 115 -4.23 -20.88 29.00
N VAL A 116 -3.95 -19.62 29.33
CA VAL A 116 -3.30 -18.66 28.43
C VAL A 116 -1.91 -19.16 28.04
N ARG A 117 -1.11 -19.59 29.03
CA ARG A 117 0.22 -20.18 28.80
C ARG A 117 0.19 -21.40 27.88
N LEU A 118 -0.85 -22.22 27.97
CA LEU A 118 -1.03 -23.39 27.10
C LEU A 118 -1.37 -22.98 25.65
N ILE A 119 -2.33 -22.08 25.47
CA ILE A 119 -2.79 -21.63 24.14
C ILE A 119 -1.70 -20.80 23.43
N ALA A 120 -0.95 -19.98 24.17
CA ALA A 120 0.09 -19.11 23.65
C ALA A 120 1.19 -19.84 22.85
N ARG A 121 1.39 -21.15 23.07
CA ARG A 121 2.40 -21.93 22.34
C ARG A 121 2.11 -22.00 20.84
N PHE A 122 0.83 -22.01 20.47
CA PHE A 122 0.38 -22.13 19.08
C PHE A 122 -0.49 -20.96 18.59
N ALA A 123 -0.79 -19.99 19.45
CA ALA A 123 -1.47 -18.76 19.05
C ALA A 123 -0.65 -17.99 18.01
N ARG A 124 -1.36 -17.29 17.12
CA ARG A 124 -0.78 -16.38 16.12
C ARG A 124 -0.18 -15.16 16.81
N SER A 125 -0.94 -14.53 17.69
CA SER A 125 -0.53 -13.38 18.48
C SER A 125 -1.11 -13.45 19.90
N ILE A 126 -0.43 -12.79 20.82
CA ILE A 126 -0.71 -12.82 22.26
C ILE A 126 -0.61 -11.39 22.79
N HIS A 127 -1.73 -10.89 23.29
CA HIS A 127 -1.94 -9.55 23.81
C HIS A 127 -1.88 -9.59 25.34
N LEU A 128 -0.87 -8.93 25.93
CA LEU A 128 -0.54 -8.98 27.35
C LEU A 128 -0.47 -7.57 27.95
N PRO A 129 -0.66 -7.40 29.27
CA PRO A 129 -0.50 -6.09 29.90
C PRO A 129 0.94 -5.59 29.75
N THR A 130 1.13 -4.28 29.58
CA THR A 130 2.44 -3.65 29.37
C THR A 130 3.49 -4.11 30.37
N GLY A 131 4.59 -4.71 29.90
CA GLY A 131 5.66 -5.23 30.76
C GLY A 131 5.47 -6.68 31.25
N VAL A 132 4.37 -7.34 30.87
CA VAL A 132 4.17 -8.79 31.08
C VAL A 132 4.63 -9.53 29.83
N ARG A 133 5.41 -10.60 29.99
CA ARG A 133 5.87 -11.45 28.89
C ARG A 133 5.73 -12.92 29.26
N LEU A 134 5.55 -13.77 28.25
CA LEU A 134 5.52 -15.22 28.38
C LEU A 134 6.84 -15.83 27.91
N GLU A 135 7.49 -16.58 28.80
CA GLU A 135 8.69 -17.35 28.47
C GLU A 135 8.38 -18.45 27.43
N GLY A 136 9.33 -18.67 26.51
CA GLY A 136 9.20 -19.70 25.47
C GLY A 136 8.27 -19.32 24.30
N VAL A 137 7.81 -18.07 24.24
CA VAL A 137 7.05 -17.51 23.13
C VAL A 137 7.89 -16.45 22.42
N ALA A 138 7.90 -16.46 21.08
CA ALA A 138 8.66 -15.49 20.29
C ALA A 138 8.20 -14.05 20.56
N ALA A 139 9.15 -13.11 20.68
CA ALA A 139 8.86 -11.70 20.96
C ALA A 139 7.95 -11.07 19.90
N ALA A 140 8.13 -11.43 18.62
CA ALA A 140 7.32 -10.94 17.51
C ALA A 140 5.83 -11.37 17.55
N ARG A 141 5.43 -12.25 18.47
CA ARG A 141 4.03 -12.68 18.66
C ARG A 141 3.40 -12.08 19.93
N GLN A 142 4.12 -11.25 20.66
CA GLN A 142 3.68 -10.72 21.96
C GLN A 142 3.53 -9.20 21.88
N HIS A 143 2.34 -8.71 22.19
CA HIS A 143 1.94 -7.32 22.01
C HIS A 143 1.48 -6.73 23.34
N ASP A 144 1.80 -5.46 23.58
CA ASP A 144 1.29 -4.73 24.74
C ASP A 144 -0.16 -4.32 24.49
N SER A 145 -1.07 -4.78 25.34
CA SER A 145 -2.51 -4.52 25.21
C SER A 145 -3.14 -4.25 26.58
N GLY A 146 -4.01 -3.26 26.60
CA GLY A 146 -4.94 -2.94 27.67
C GLY A 146 -6.16 -3.85 27.70
N PHE A 147 -7.10 -3.54 28.59
CA PHE A 147 -8.38 -4.24 28.76
C PHE A 147 -9.49 -3.57 27.94
N PRO A 148 -10.17 -4.31 27.03
CA PRO A 148 -11.35 -3.79 26.35
C PRO A 148 -12.50 -3.48 27.32
N VAL A 149 -12.85 -2.20 27.48
CA VAL A 149 -13.94 -1.73 28.34
C VAL A 149 -15.22 -1.60 27.53
N ARG A 150 -16.37 -2.01 28.11
CA ARG A 150 -17.68 -2.00 27.44
C ARG A 150 -18.17 -0.56 27.24
N ALA A 151 -18.83 -0.31 26.11
CA ALA A 151 -19.21 1.05 25.67
C ALA A 151 -20.09 1.82 26.67
N GLU A 152 -20.92 1.11 27.45
CA GLU A 152 -21.78 1.70 28.47
C GLU A 152 -21.04 2.10 29.77
N VAL A 153 -19.81 1.64 29.99
CA VAL A 153 -18.96 2.08 31.10
C VAL A 153 -18.14 3.26 30.62
N ARG A 154 -18.74 4.44 30.75
CA ARG A 154 -18.14 5.72 30.37
C ARG A 154 -18.21 6.71 31.52
N PRO A 155 -17.27 7.68 31.61
CA PRO A 155 -17.30 8.70 32.65
C PRO A 155 -18.59 9.54 32.58
N SER A 156 -19.12 9.90 33.74
CA SER A 156 -20.23 10.83 33.91
C SER A 156 -19.89 11.84 35.01
N SER A 157 -20.54 13.00 35.01
CA SER A 157 -20.41 13.91 36.15
C SER A 157 -21.04 13.28 37.39
N ARG A 158 -20.41 13.53 38.55
CA ARG A 158 -20.82 12.90 39.81
C ARG A 158 -22.29 13.22 40.15
N ASP A 159 -22.72 14.46 39.92
CA ASP A 159 -24.08 14.90 40.22
C ASP A 159 -25.12 14.19 39.36
N VAL A 160 -24.85 14.04 38.05
CA VAL A 160 -25.73 13.31 37.12
C VAL A 160 -25.81 11.84 37.52
N ALA A 161 -24.67 11.21 37.83
CA ALA A 161 -24.63 9.82 38.23
C ALA A 161 -25.34 9.56 39.57
N ARG A 162 -25.16 10.43 40.57
CA ARG A 162 -25.86 10.34 41.86
C ARG A 162 -27.36 10.51 41.72
N LYS A 163 -27.80 11.53 40.97
CA LYS A 163 -29.22 11.77 40.70
C LYS A 163 -29.87 10.57 40.02
N ALA A 164 -29.21 9.99 39.01
CA ALA A 164 -29.70 8.80 38.31
C ALA A 164 -29.81 7.57 39.22
N LEU A 165 -28.91 7.42 40.19
CA LEU A 165 -28.92 6.33 41.16
C LEU A 165 -29.80 6.61 42.40
N GLY A 166 -30.39 7.79 42.51
CA GLY A 166 -31.22 8.19 43.65
C GLY A 166 -30.43 8.48 44.94
N TYR A 167 -29.20 8.98 44.81
CA TYR A 167 -28.39 9.48 45.93
C TYR A 167 -28.37 11.01 45.98
N PRO A 168 -28.19 11.63 47.16
CA PRO A 168 -27.96 13.06 47.29
C PRO A 168 -26.75 13.51 46.47
N THR A 169 -26.82 14.71 45.88
CA THR A 169 -25.71 15.27 45.09
C THR A 169 -24.57 15.77 45.98
N THR A 170 -24.87 16.17 47.22
CA THR A 170 -23.90 16.58 48.24
C THR A 170 -23.46 15.40 49.12
N GLY A 171 -22.31 15.52 49.78
CA GLY A 171 -21.78 14.47 50.67
C GLY A 171 -20.88 13.46 49.96
N ARG A 172 -20.46 12.43 50.69
CA ARG A 172 -19.56 11.38 50.21
C ARG A 172 -20.31 10.10 49.88
N LEU A 173 -19.96 9.46 48.75
CA LEU A 173 -20.50 8.16 48.36
C LEU A 173 -19.38 7.13 48.23
N LEU A 174 -19.44 6.09 49.06
CA LEU A 174 -18.56 4.93 49.00
C LEU A 174 -19.21 3.82 48.15
N LEU A 175 -18.48 3.29 47.18
CA LEU A 175 -18.88 2.07 46.46
C LEU A 175 -18.15 0.87 47.06
N VAL A 176 -18.87 -0.20 47.39
CA VAL A 176 -18.26 -1.45 47.88
C VAL A 176 -18.68 -2.59 46.96
N LEU A 177 -17.72 -3.32 46.38
CA LEU A 177 -18.03 -4.43 45.48
C LEU A 177 -16.99 -5.56 45.54
N GLY A 178 -17.45 -6.81 45.74
CA GLY A 178 -16.56 -7.96 45.95
C GLY A 178 -16.37 -8.94 44.79
N GLY A 179 -16.83 -8.59 43.58
CA GLY A 179 -16.79 -9.47 42.41
C GLY A 179 -17.61 -10.77 42.58
N SER A 180 -17.44 -11.72 41.65
CA SER A 180 -18.24 -12.96 41.59
C SER A 180 -17.87 -14.03 42.62
N GLN A 181 -16.77 -13.86 43.38
CA GLN A 181 -16.22 -14.88 44.28
C GLN A 181 -15.99 -14.41 45.73
N GLY A 182 -16.26 -13.15 46.11
CA GLY A 182 -15.77 -12.61 47.38
C GLY A 182 -16.51 -11.42 48.00
N ALA A 183 -17.78 -11.21 47.68
CA ALA A 183 -18.58 -10.09 48.20
C ALA A 183 -18.95 -10.17 49.69
N ASN A 184 -19.02 -11.37 50.26
CA ASN A 184 -19.53 -11.57 51.63
C ASN A 184 -18.67 -10.89 52.70
N VAL A 185 -17.34 -10.95 52.58
CA VAL A 185 -16.42 -10.36 53.58
C VAL A 185 -16.53 -8.84 53.58
N LEU A 186 -16.54 -8.21 52.40
CA LEU A 186 -16.73 -6.76 52.27
C LEU A 186 -18.15 -6.32 52.69
N THR A 187 -19.16 -7.13 52.39
CA THR A 187 -20.55 -6.86 52.83
C THR A 187 -20.65 -6.84 54.35
N ARG A 188 -20.11 -7.87 55.04
CA ARG A 188 -20.09 -7.93 56.51
C ARG A 188 -19.33 -6.75 57.13
N TRP A 189 -18.25 -6.33 56.47
CA TRP A 189 -17.50 -5.15 56.92
C TRP A 189 -18.37 -3.89 56.86
N VAL A 190 -19.12 -3.66 55.77
CA VAL A 190 -20.07 -2.54 55.68
C VAL A 190 -21.13 -2.62 56.76
N GLU A 191 -21.70 -3.81 57.01
CA GLU A 191 -22.70 -4.03 58.07
C GLU A 191 -22.17 -3.66 59.46
N GLY A 192 -20.91 -3.98 59.75
CA GLY A 192 -20.24 -3.60 60.99
C GLY A 192 -19.89 -2.12 61.10
N GLN A 193 -20.03 -1.32 60.04
CA GLN A 193 -19.68 0.10 60.00
C GLN A 193 -20.88 1.05 59.85
N LEU A 194 -22.13 0.53 59.82
CA LEU A 194 -23.33 1.33 59.56
C LEU A 194 -23.48 2.55 60.47
N GLY A 195 -23.20 2.40 61.78
CA GLY A 195 -23.31 3.50 62.75
C GLY A 195 -22.30 4.63 62.50
N GLU A 196 -21.04 4.29 62.27
CA GLU A 196 -19.97 5.25 61.99
C GLU A 196 -20.15 5.95 60.63
N LEU A 197 -20.56 5.20 59.61
CA LEU A 197 -20.88 5.76 58.29
C LEU A 197 -22.01 6.80 58.38
N ALA A 198 -23.05 6.50 59.17
CA ALA A 198 -24.15 7.42 59.41
C ALA A 198 -23.70 8.67 60.19
N ALA A 199 -22.90 8.50 61.26
CA ALA A 199 -22.38 9.61 62.05
C ALA A 199 -21.52 10.59 61.22
N ARG A 200 -20.88 10.10 60.15
CA ARG A 200 -20.04 10.89 59.24
C ARG A 200 -20.75 11.37 57.98
N GLY A 201 -22.04 11.05 57.82
CA GLY A 201 -22.83 11.44 56.64
C GLY A 201 -22.33 10.81 55.32
N ILE A 202 -21.80 9.59 55.38
CA ILE A 202 -21.26 8.86 54.22
C ILE A 202 -22.35 7.94 53.67
N HIS A 203 -22.71 8.14 52.41
CA HIS A 203 -23.58 7.23 51.66
C HIS A 203 -22.80 6.01 51.17
N VAL A 204 -23.47 4.86 51.03
CA VAL A 204 -22.82 3.63 50.56
C VAL A 204 -23.68 2.89 49.54
N LEU A 205 -23.09 2.52 48.41
CA LEU A 205 -23.64 1.54 47.49
C LEU A 205 -22.84 0.24 47.64
N CYS A 206 -23.43 -0.80 48.23
CA CYS A 206 -22.78 -2.08 48.48
C CYS A 206 -23.34 -3.18 47.56
N LEU A 207 -22.50 -3.70 46.67
CA LEU A 207 -22.82 -4.81 45.78
C LEU A 207 -22.53 -6.14 46.48
N THR A 208 -23.60 -6.83 46.90
CA THR A 208 -23.54 -8.00 47.78
C THR A 208 -23.43 -9.34 47.03
N GLY A 209 -23.65 -9.34 45.71
CA GLY A 209 -23.60 -10.52 44.86
C GLY A 209 -24.90 -11.35 44.87
N PRO A 210 -24.98 -12.43 44.06
CA PRO A 210 -26.25 -13.13 43.77
C PRO A 210 -26.96 -13.74 44.98
N SER A 211 -26.23 -14.06 46.05
CA SER A 211 -26.72 -14.66 47.30
C SER A 211 -26.62 -13.70 48.48
N GLY A 212 -26.39 -12.41 48.22
CA GLY A 212 -26.15 -11.39 49.22
C GLY A 212 -27.41 -10.68 49.69
N ARG A 213 -27.28 -9.85 50.72
CA ARG A 213 -28.35 -9.01 51.26
C ARG A 213 -28.85 -8.02 50.20
N GLU A 214 -30.16 -7.78 50.21
CA GLU A 214 -30.82 -6.73 49.44
C GLU A 214 -31.61 -5.83 50.40
N GLY A 215 -31.57 -4.52 50.18
CA GLY A 215 -32.33 -3.56 50.98
C GLY A 215 -31.60 -2.24 51.20
N GLU A 216 -32.28 -1.29 51.84
CA GLU A 216 -31.73 0.03 52.16
C GLU A 216 -31.78 0.29 53.67
N VAL A 217 -30.78 1.00 54.18
CA VAL A 217 -30.74 1.58 55.52
C VAL A 217 -30.63 3.09 55.35
N ARG A 218 -31.62 3.83 55.85
CA ARG A 218 -31.69 5.30 55.77
C ARG A 218 -31.59 5.89 57.17
N THR A 219 -30.70 6.87 57.33
CA THR A 219 -30.64 7.75 58.50
C THR A 219 -30.90 9.18 58.05
N GLU A 220 -31.00 10.13 58.99
CA GLU A 220 -31.14 11.57 58.64
C GLU A 220 -29.96 12.08 57.78
N THR A 221 -28.79 11.48 57.95
CA THR A 221 -27.52 11.94 57.38
C THR A 221 -26.92 11.01 56.32
N SER A 222 -27.42 9.78 56.13
CA SER A 222 -26.82 8.79 55.24
C SER A 222 -27.83 7.86 54.56
N LEU A 223 -27.42 7.29 53.43
CA LEU A 223 -28.17 6.29 52.67
C LEU A 223 -27.22 5.14 52.34
N VAL A 224 -27.51 3.95 52.85
CA VAL A 224 -26.75 2.72 52.56
C VAL A 224 -27.66 1.76 51.80
N ARG A 225 -27.32 1.43 50.55
CA ARG A 225 -28.05 0.46 49.73
C ARG A 225 -27.24 -0.81 49.55
N PHE A 226 -27.82 -1.93 49.92
CA PHE A 226 -27.35 -3.28 49.62
C PHE A 226 -28.08 -3.81 48.38
N MET A 227 -27.32 -4.20 47.38
CA MET A 227 -27.82 -4.55 46.05
C MET A 227 -27.11 -5.81 45.55
N PRO A 228 -27.83 -6.86 45.13
CA PRO A 228 -27.19 -8.06 44.59
C PRO A 228 -26.38 -7.80 43.31
N PHE A 229 -26.87 -6.91 42.42
CA PHE A 229 -26.24 -6.59 41.15
C PHE A 229 -26.63 -5.18 40.66
N CYS A 230 -25.69 -4.45 40.04
CA CYS A 230 -25.94 -3.16 39.41
C CYS A 230 -25.70 -3.24 37.89
N HIS A 231 -26.71 -2.89 37.10
CA HIS A 231 -26.61 -2.87 35.63
C HIS A 231 -25.94 -1.60 35.10
N GLN A 232 -25.94 -0.53 35.89
CA GLN A 232 -25.42 0.79 35.51
C GLN A 232 -24.05 1.05 36.15
N MET A 233 -23.11 0.13 35.97
CA MET A 233 -21.79 0.19 36.63
C MET A 233 -21.03 1.48 36.33
N GLY A 234 -21.09 2.02 35.10
CA GLY A 234 -20.46 3.30 34.77
C GLY A 234 -20.98 4.47 35.63
N LEU A 235 -22.28 4.48 35.95
CA LEU A 235 -22.86 5.45 36.89
C LEU A 235 -22.43 5.16 38.33
N ALA A 236 -22.41 3.89 38.75
CA ALA A 236 -21.98 3.52 40.10
C ALA A 236 -20.54 3.98 40.37
N TYR A 237 -19.62 3.76 39.42
CA TYR A 237 -18.25 4.26 39.53
C TYR A 237 -18.19 5.78 39.53
N SER A 238 -18.84 6.44 38.56
CA SER A 238 -18.80 7.90 38.42
C SER A 238 -19.45 8.66 39.59
N ALA A 239 -20.44 8.06 40.26
CA ALA A 239 -21.14 8.65 41.39
C ALA A 239 -20.29 8.66 42.68
N SER A 240 -19.31 7.77 42.78
CA SER A 240 -18.56 7.51 44.01
C SER A 240 -17.32 8.38 44.16
N ASP A 241 -17.01 8.73 45.41
CA ASP A 241 -15.77 9.42 45.76
C ASP A 241 -14.60 8.45 45.91
N LEU A 242 -14.89 7.25 46.43
CA LEU A 242 -13.95 6.17 46.69
C LEU A 242 -14.66 4.83 46.52
N ALA A 243 -13.97 3.82 46.03
CA ALA A 243 -14.43 2.44 45.99
C ALA A 243 -13.61 1.53 46.91
N VAL A 244 -14.24 0.52 47.53
CA VAL A 244 -13.55 -0.62 48.16
C VAL A 244 -13.88 -1.86 47.36
N THR A 245 -12.89 -2.48 46.74
CA THR A 245 -13.14 -3.56 45.79
C THR A 245 -12.05 -4.62 45.70
N ARG A 246 -12.37 -5.76 45.07
CA ARG A 246 -11.38 -6.75 44.63
C ARG A 246 -10.57 -6.23 43.44
N ALA A 247 -9.35 -6.73 43.29
CA ALA A 247 -8.43 -6.30 42.24
C ALA A 247 -8.52 -7.14 40.95
N GLY A 248 -9.73 -7.29 40.43
CA GLY A 248 -9.94 -7.90 39.11
C GLY A 248 -9.51 -6.96 37.99
N ALA A 249 -8.88 -7.49 36.93
CA ALA A 249 -8.38 -6.66 35.82
C ALA A 249 -9.48 -5.78 35.17
N GLY A 250 -10.68 -6.34 34.97
CA GLY A 250 -11.81 -5.57 34.44
C GLY A 250 -12.29 -4.47 35.38
N THR A 251 -12.34 -4.73 36.69
CA THR A 251 -12.68 -3.70 37.69
C THR A 251 -11.68 -2.56 37.66
N LEU A 252 -10.38 -2.85 37.56
CA LEU A 252 -9.34 -1.81 37.51
C LEU A 252 -9.45 -0.95 36.25
N ALA A 253 -9.74 -1.57 35.10
CA ALA A 253 -9.96 -0.84 33.85
C ALA A 253 -11.21 0.06 33.93
N GLU A 254 -12.32 -0.46 34.46
CA GLU A 254 -13.56 0.32 34.63
C GLU A 254 -13.39 1.48 35.64
N LEU A 255 -12.61 1.27 36.73
CA LEU A 255 -12.24 2.34 37.66
C LEU A 255 -11.38 3.43 37.01
N ALA A 256 -10.43 3.05 36.14
CA ALA A 256 -9.61 4.00 35.39
C ALA A 256 -10.46 4.83 34.44
N THR A 257 -11.31 4.19 33.63
CA THR A 257 -12.22 4.86 32.68
C THR A 257 -13.19 5.83 33.37
N CYS A 258 -13.73 5.46 34.52
CA CYS A 258 -14.62 6.34 35.30
C CYS A 258 -13.88 7.27 36.27
N ARG A 259 -12.55 7.19 36.35
CA ARG A 259 -11.69 7.96 37.26
C ARG A 259 -12.17 7.87 38.72
N THR A 260 -12.41 6.65 39.19
CA THR A 260 -12.90 6.39 40.55
C THR A 260 -11.75 5.88 41.42
N PRO A 261 -11.26 6.67 42.39
CA PRO A 261 -10.25 6.22 43.36
C PRO A 261 -10.71 4.94 44.07
N ALA A 262 -9.77 4.05 44.39
CA ALA A 262 -10.12 2.78 45.02
C ALA A 262 -9.11 2.31 46.08
N VAL A 263 -9.65 1.65 47.11
CA VAL A 263 -8.93 0.73 47.99
C VAL A 263 -9.18 -0.69 47.48
N LEU A 264 -8.10 -1.38 47.13
CA LEU A 264 -8.11 -2.72 46.57
C LEU A 264 -7.83 -3.72 47.66
N VAL A 265 -8.74 -4.69 47.83
CA VAL A 265 -8.65 -5.80 48.78
C VAL A 265 -8.54 -7.11 47.98
N PRO A 266 -7.35 -7.53 47.54
CA PRO A 266 -7.18 -8.75 46.74
C PRO A 266 -7.77 -9.98 47.43
N LEU A 267 -8.39 -10.87 46.65
CA LEU A 267 -8.89 -12.15 47.16
C LEU A 267 -7.72 -13.12 47.43
N PRO A 268 -7.49 -13.58 48.67
CA PRO A 268 -6.33 -14.44 48.99
C PRO A 268 -6.31 -15.78 48.25
N SER A 269 -7.47 -16.30 47.88
CA SER A 269 -7.64 -17.57 47.17
C SER A 269 -7.69 -17.42 45.63
N ALA A 270 -7.37 -16.23 45.10
CA ALA A 270 -7.31 -16.00 43.66
C ALA A 270 -6.26 -16.91 43.00
N ALA A 271 -6.63 -17.58 41.90
CA ALA A 271 -5.74 -18.50 41.19
C ALA A 271 -4.42 -17.82 40.77
N ASP A 272 -3.27 -18.44 41.02
CA ASP A 272 -1.94 -17.87 40.74
C ASP A 272 -1.68 -16.49 41.41
N ASP A 273 -2.50 -16.10 42.40
CA ASP A 273 -2.40 -14.82 43.13
C ASP A 273 -2.38 -13.59 42.19
N HIS A 274 -3.18 -13.67 41.12
CA HIS A 274 -3.26 -12.61 40.10
C HIS A 274 -3.83 -11.29 40.62
N GLN A 275 -4.75 -11.33 41.60
CA GLN A 275 -5.37 -10.10 42.12
C GLN A 275 -4.37 -9.26 42.92
N THR A 276 -3.47 -9.88 43.68
CA THR A 276 -2.42 -9.15 44.42
C THR A 276 -1.47 -8.48 43.45
N ALA A 277 -1.04 -9.18 42.39
CA ALA A 277 -0.20 -8.60 41.35
C ALA A 277 -0.87 -7.43 40.61
N ASN A 278 -2.16 -7.53 40.31
CA ASN A 278 -2.93 -6.44 39.71
C ASN A 278 -3.01 -5.22 40.65
N ALA A 279 -3.26 -5.45 41.95
CA ALA A 279 -3.37 -4.38 42.94
C ALA A 279 -2.05 -3.67 43.22
N LEU A 280 -0.94 -4.42 43.30
CA LEU A 280 0.41 -3.85 43.46
C LEU A 280 0.72 -2.89 42.31
N PHE A 281 0.48 -3.31 41.06
CA PHE A 281 0.73 -2.46 39.90
C PHE A 281 -0.10 -1.16 39.94
N ALA A 282 -1.39 -1.25 40.28
CA ALA A 282 -2.24 -0.06 40.41
C ALA A 282 -1.81 0.86 41.55
N ALA A 283 -1.31 0.29 42.66
CA ALA A 283 -0.82 1.06 43.80
C ALA A 283 0.51 1.75 43.54
N GLU A 284 1.44 1.08 42.86
CA GLU A 284 2.73 1.66 42.42
C GLU A 284 2.54 2.84 41.47
N ALA A 285 1.50 2.77 40.62
CA ALA A 285 1.11 3.87 39.73
C ALA A 285 0.38 5.03 40.45
N GLY A 286 0.12 4.91 41.76
CA GLY A 286 -0.67 5.89 42.53
C GLY A 286 -2.18 5.88 42.21
N ALA A 287 -2.65 4.94 41.39
CA ALA A 287 -4.05 4.87 40.94
C ALA A 287 -4.99 4.22 41.97
N ALA A 288 -4.46 3.49 42.95
CA ALA A 288 -5.23 2.82 43.99
C ALA A 288 -4.42 2.62 45.28
N ILE A 289 -5.09 2.22 46.36
CA ILE A 289 -4.42 1.80 47.61
C ILE A 289 -4.59 0.29 47.76
N LEU A 290 -3.49 -0.44 47.91
CA LEU A 290 -3.53 -1.86 48.24
C LEU A 290 -3.78 -2.05 49.75
N TRP A 291 -4.80 -2.84 50.09
CA TRP A 291 -5.13 -3.19 51.47
C TRP A 291 -5.36 -4.71 51.63
N PRO A 292 -4.49 -5.45 52.36
CA PRO A 292 -4.67 -6.88 52.53
C PRO A 292 -5.97 -7.23 53.27
N GLU A 293 -6.66 -8.32 52.86
CA GLU A 293 -7.93 -8.74 53.49
C GLU A 293 -7.79 -9.05 54.99
N ARG A 294 -6.64 -9.56 55.43
CA ARG A 294 -6.36 -9.83 56.85
C ARG A 294 -6.41 -8.57 57.73
N ASP A 295 -6.21 -7.40 57.13
CA ASP A 295 -6.13 -6.11 57.81
C ASP A 295 -7.45 -5.31 57.65
N LEU A 296 -8.51 -5.96 57.19
CA LEU A 296 -9.83 -5.34 56.99
C LEU A 296 -10.43 -4.70 58.26
N PRO A 297 -10.23 -5.23 59.49
CA PRO A 297 -10.69 -4.56 60.71
C PRO A 297 -10.13 -3.14 60.88
N GLN A 298 -8.92 -2.85 60.39
CA GLN A 298 -8.29 -1.53 60.47
C GLN A 298 -8.60 -0.61 59.28
N LEU A 299 -9.33 -1.10 58.26
CA LEU A 299 -9.61 -0.36 57.02
C LEU A 299 -10.36 0.97 57.27
N ALA A 300 -11.23 1.00 58.28
CA ALA A 300 -12.10 2.15 58.56
C ALA A 300 -11.31 3.46 58.74
N THR A 301 -10.21 3.42 59.50
CA THR A 301 -9.37 4.61 59.75
C THR A 301 -8.78 5.17 58.46
N LEU A 302 -8.19 4.31 57.62
CA LEU A 302 -7.66 4.71 56.31
C LEU A 302 -8.76 5.29 55.41
N LEU A 303 -9.91 4.61 55.37
CA LEU A 303 -11.02 4.97 54.49
C LEU A 303 -11.60 6.34 54.84
N TYR A 304 -11.79 6.62 56.13
CA TYR A 304 -12.30 7.92 56.58
C TYR A 304 -11.28 9.05 56.37
N ASP A 305 -10.00 8.80 56.62
CA ASP A 305 -8.93 9.75 56.30
C ASP A 305 -8.96 10.12 54.81
N ARG A 306 -8.98 9.11 53.93
CA ARG A 306 -8.98 9.33 52.48
C ARG A 306 -10.23 10.02 51.96
N LEU A 307 -11.42 9.67 52.47
CA LEU A 307 -12.67 10.36 52.11
C LEU A 307 -12.70 11.83 52.57
N SER A 308 -11.94 12.19 53.60
CA SER A 308 -11.81 13.59 54.05
C SER A 308 -10.77 14.40 53.26
N ASN A 309 -9.80 13.73 52.61
CA ASN A 309 -8.70 14.37 51.90
C ASN A 309 -8.97 14.54 50.38
N ASN A 310 -9.47 15.72 49.99
CA ASN A 310 -9.75 16.04 48.58
C ASN A 310 -8.51 16.02 47.67
N ALA A 311 -7.35 16.44 48.18
CA ALA A 311 -6.12 16.50 47.40
C ALA A 311 -5.63 15.09 47.04
N ALA A 312 -5.58 14.18 48.01
CA ALA A 312 -5.20 12.79 47.77
C ALA A 312 -6.16 12.09 46.78
N LEU A 313 -7.47 12.34 46.88
CA LEU A 313 -8.44 11.81 45.91
C LEU A 313 -8.27 12.42 44.52
N ALA A 314 -7.82 13.67 44.40
CA ALA A 314 -7.55 14.29 43.11
C ALA A 314 -6.30 13.67 42.45
N GLU A 315 -5.21 13.49 43.20
CA GLU A 315 -3.99 12.83 42.71
C GLU A 315 -4.26 11.42 42.18
N MET A 316 -5.07 10.62 42.91
CA MET A 316 -5.47 9.29 42.44
C MET A 316 -6.28 9.34 41.14
N ARG A 317 -7.13 10.37 40.95
CA ARG A 317 -7.91 10.54 39.70
C ARG A 317 -7.01 10.89 38.53
N ASP A 318 -5.98 11.70 38.74
CA ASP A 318 -5.00 12.05 37.71
C ASP A 318 -4.20 10.80 37.29
N ALA A 319 -3.77 9.99 38.25
CA ALA A 319 -3.13 8.70 37.98
C ALA A 319 -4.05 7.74 37.22
N LEU A 320 -5.34 7.66 37.58
CA LEU A 320 -6.34 6.86 36.86
C LEU A 320 -6.56 7.36 35.43
N ALA A 321 -6.54 8.68 35.20
CA ALA A 321 -6.65 9.26 33.86
C ALA A 321 -5.45 8.88 32.98
N LEU A 322 -4.24 8.85 33.53
CA LEU A 322 -3.05 8.37 32.83
C LEU A 322 -3.16 6.86 32.52
N ALA A 323 -3.65 6.06 33.46
CA ALA A 323 -3.85 4.63 33.26
C ALA A 323 -4.90 4.33 32.15
N ASP A 324 -6.00 5.10 32.10
CA ASP A 324 -7.01 5.00 31.05
C ASP A 324 -6.47 5.43 29.68
N ALA A 325 -5.69 6.53 29.63
CA ALA A 325 -5.03 6.97 28.40
C ALA A 325 -4.03 5.93 27.86
N ALA A 326 -3.38 5.17 28.76
CA ALA A 326 -2.48 4.07 28.42
C ALA A 326 -3.21 2.75 28.07
N ASN A 327 -4.53 2.65 28.27
CA ASN A 327 -5.31 1.44 28.05
C ASN A 327 -5.62 1.19 26.55
N ARG A 328 -4.58 0.88 25.78
CA ARG A 328 -4.65 0.69 24.32
C ARG A 328 -4.90 -0.76 23.94
N TRP A 329 -5.92 -1.04 23.13
CA TRP A 329 -6.22 -2.39 22.64
C TRP A 329 -6.61 -2.41 21.14
N GLU A 330 -6.22 -1.37 20.40
CA GLU A 330 -6.50 -1.24 18.96
C GLU A 330 -5.87 -2.37 18.13
N GLU A 331 -4.68 -2.83 18.51
CA GLU A 331 -3.97 -3.89 17.81
C GLU A 331 -4.74 -5.22 17.87
N LEU A 332 -5.30 -5.56 19.04
CA LEU A 332 -6.19 -6.72 19.20
C LEU A 332 -7.40 -6.63 18.26
N PHE A 333 -7.98 -5.43 18.14
CA PHE A 333 -9.12 -5.20 17.25
C PHE A 333 -8.74 -5.39 15.77
N GLN A 334 -7.65 -4.75 15.34
CA GLN A 334 -7.16 -4.81 13.95
C GLN A 334 -6.77 -6.23 13.51
N GLU A 335 -6.17 -7.01 14.40
CA GLU A 335 -5.84 -8.41 14.11
C GLU A 335 -7.07 -9.32 14.04
N THR A 336 -8.16 -8.96 14.74
CA THR A 336 -9.41 -9.73 14.75
C THR A 336 -10.20 -9.55 13.46
N ALA A 337 -10.19 -8.34 12.92
CA ALA A 337 -10.84 -7.99 11.66
C ALA A 337 -9.89 -7.13 10.81
N PRO A 338 -8.94 -7.74 10.08
CA PRO A 338 -8.04 -6.98 9.24
C PRO A 338 -8.86 -6.29 8.14
N ALA A 339 -8.75 -4.96 8.07
CA ALA A 339 -9.34 -4.19 6.99
C ALA A 339 -8.86 -4.78 5.65
N SER A 340 -9.76 -4.95 4.68
CA SER A 340 -9.43 -5.49 3.37
C SER A 340 -10.04 -4.62 2.27
N ALA A 341 -9.26 -4.34 1.23
CA ALA A 341 -9.66 -3.44 0.17
C ALA A 341 -9.34 -4.00 -1.21
N TRP A 342 -10.23 -3.74 -2.17
CA TRP A 342 -9.97 -3.97 -3.59
C TRP A 342 -10.02 -2.66 -4.38
N MET A 343 -8.95 -2.37 -5.10
CA MET A 343 -8.70 -1.05 -5.68
C MET A 343 -8.87 -1.08 -7.21
N LEU A 344 -9.95 -0.47 -7.72
CA LEU A 344 -10.29 -0.46 -9.13
C LEU A 344 -9.66 0.75 -9.85
N GLY A 345 -8.88 0.48 -10.89
CA GLY A 345 -8.00 1.46 -11.54
C GLY A 345 -6.68 1.64 -10.78
N ALA A 346 -6.14 0.55 -10.23
CA ALA A 346 -4.99 0.58 -9.32
C ALA A 346 -3.71 1.12 -9.98
N CYS A 347 -3.54 0.97 -11.29
CA CYS A 347 -2.38 1.50 -12.02
C CYS A 347 -2.49 3.01 -12.27
N GLY A 348 -3.61 3.65 -11.93
CA GLY A 348 -3.78 5.10 -12.00
C GLY A 348 -3.29 5.83 -10.74
N MET A 349 -2.77 7.05 -10.93
CA MET A 349 -2.26 7.90 -9.84
C MET A 349 -3.30 8.29 -8.78
N GLY A 350 -4.59 8.26 -9.13
CA GLY A 350 -5.66 8.59 -8.17
C GLY A 350 -5.94 7.49 -7.14
N VAL A 351 -5.57 6.23 -7.42
CA VAL A 351 -5.95 5.07 -6.61
C VAL A 351 -4.74 4.24 -6.18
N GLY A 352 -3.73 4.08 -7.04
CA GLY A 352 -2.52 3.30 -6.75
C GLY A 352 -1.78 3.75 -5.49
N PRO A 353 -1.46 5.05 -5.33
CA PRO A 353 -0.85 5.56 -4.10
C PRO A 353 -1.70 5.30 -2.84
N LEU A 354 -3.03 5.41 -2.94
CA LEU A 354 -3.93 5.11 -1.83
C LEU A 354 -3.93 3.61 -1.48
N ALA A 355 -3.83 2.73 -2.48
CA ALA A 355 -3.66 1.29 -2.27
C ALA A 355 -2.37 0.98 -1.47
N ILE A 356 -1.25 1.63 -1.83
CA ILE A 356 0.03 1.51 -1.13
C ILE A 356 -0.08 2.02 0.31
N TYR A 357 -0.74 3.16 0.52
CA TYR A 357 -0.96 3.72 1.86
C TYR A 357 -1.81 2.79 2.74
N LEU A 358 -2.91 2.24 2.21
CA LEU A 358 -3.77 1.30 2.92
C LEU A 358 -3.00 0.02 3.29
N LYS A 359 -2.24 -0.54 2.34
CA LYS A 359 -1.39 -1.71 2.56
C LYS A 359 -0.37 -1.46 3.67
N GLY A 360 0.31 -0.31 3.62
CA GLY A 360 1.23 0.12 4.67
C GLY A 360 0.57 0.37 6.03
N SER A 361 -0.73 0.67 6.05
CA SER A 361 -1.53 0.85 7.27
C SER A 361 -2.07 -0.47 7.84
N GLY A 362 -1.70 -1.61 7.26
CA GLY A 362 -2.12 -2.94 7.72
C GLY A 362 -3.35 -3.52 7.01
N CYS A 363 -3.88 -2.85 5.98
CA CYS A 363 -4.98 -3.37 5.18
C CYS A 363 -4.51 -4.49 4.23
N ASP A 364 -5.28 -5.57 4.08
CA ASP A 364 -5.07 -6.52 2.99
C ASP A 364 -5.63 -5.95 1.68
N VAL A 365 -4.73 -5.47 0.81
CA VAL A 365 -5.09 -4.77 -0.42
C VAL A 365 -4.79 -5.63 -1.65
N SER A 366 -5.73 -5.68 -2.58
CA SER A 366 -5.53 -6.08 -3.97
C SER A 366 -5.98 -4.97 -4.92
N GLY A 367 -5.52 -5.00 -6.17
CA GLY A 367 -5.90 -4.03 -7.20
C GLY A 367 -6.56 -4.68 -8.40
N TRP A 368 -7.06 -3.86 -9.31
CA TRP A 368 -7.54 -4.23 -10.64
C TRP A 368 -7.27 -3.08 -11.61
N ASP A 369 -6.84 -3.40 -12.83
CA ASP A 369 -6.71 -2.43 -13.91
C ASP A 369 -6.92 -3.10 -15.27
N ASP A 370 -7.32 -2.32 -16.28
CA ASP A 370 -7.46 -2.77 -17.66
C ASP A 370 -6.14 -2.70 -18.43
N ALA A 371 -5.28 -1.76 -18.07
CA ALA A 371 -4.01 -1.54 -18.73
C ALA A 371 -2.84 -1.77 -17.76
N THR A 372 -1.96 -2.70 -18.12
CA THR A 372 -0.68 -2.94 -17.44
C THR A 372 0.47 -2.25 -18.18
N GLY A 373 1.63 -2.11 -17.55
CA GLY A 373 2.83 -1.48 -18.09
C GLY A 373 3.06 -0.03 -17.63
N SER A 374 2.23 0.50 -16.73
CA SER A 374 2.44 1.84 -16.17
C SER A 374 3.57 1.85 -15.13
N PRO A 375 4.27 2.98 -14.90
CA PRO A 375 5.22 3.11 -13.80
C PRO A 375 4.61 2.83 -12.41
N MET A 376 3.30 3.03 -12.24
CA MET A 376 2.57 2.76 -10.99
C MET A 376 2.49 1.27 -10.68
N GLU A 377 2.36 0.42 -11.70
CA GLU A 377 2.35 -1.04 -11.51
C GLU A 377 3.61 -1.53 -10.81
N ALA A 378 4.78 -0.96 -11.17
CA ALA A 378 6.04 -1.27 -10.48
C ALA A 378 6.01 -0.87 -9.00
N HIS A 379 5.35 0.24 -8.64
CA HIS A 379 5.16 0.63 -7.24
C HIS A 379 4.20 -0.32 -6.51
N LEU A 380 3.10 -0.75 -7.13
CA LEU A 380 2.16 -1.74 -6.54
C LEU A 380 2.83 -3.08 -6.29
N ALA A 381 3.61 -3.57 -7.25
CA ALA A 381 4.43 -4.77 -7.10
C ALA A 381 5.49 -4.59 -6.00
N THR A 382 6.05 -3.38 -5.86
CA THR A 382 6.97 -3.03 -4.76
C THR A 382 6.26 -3.04 -3.39
N ALA A 383 4.97 -2.71 -3.35
CA ALA A 383 4.15 -2.77 -2.14
C ALA A 383 3.48 -4.15 -1.91
N GLU A 384 3.78 -5.15 -2.74
CA GLU A 384 3.18 -6.50 -2.67
C GLU A 384 1.65 -6.49 -2.76
N ILE A 385 1.12 -5.62 -3.63
CA ILE A 385 -0.30 -5.51 -3.94
C ILE A 385 -0.56 -6.25 -5.26
N PRO A 386 -1.20 -7.44 -5.23
CA PRO A 386 -1.50 -8.18 -6.45
C PRO A 386 -2.64 -7.52 -7.23
N LEU A 387 -2.54 -7.53 -8.56
CA LEU A 387 -3.65 -7.19 -9.45
C LEU A 387 -4.50 -8.44 -9.70
N LEU A 388 -5.76 -8.43 -9.27
CA LEU A 388 -6.68 -9.55 -9.32
C LEU A 388 -7.95 -9.16 -10.09
N ARG A 389 -8.39 -10.02 -11.02
CA ARG A 389 -9.67 -9.87 -11.74
C ARG A 389 -10.87 -10.11 -10.82
N ASP A 390 -10.76 -11.12 -9.96
CA ASP A 390 -11.76 -11.47 -8.96
C ASP A 390 -11.05 -11.83 -7.64
N PRO A 391 -11.08 -10.96 -6.62
CA PRO A 391 -10.45 -11.25 -5.34
C PRO A 391 -11.16 -12.37 -4.56
N TRP A 392 -12.47 -12.56 -4.74
CA TRP A 392 -13.23 -13.62 -4.05
C TRP A 392 -12.89 -15.00 -4.59
N ALA A 393 -12.75 -15.15 -5.91
CA ALA A 393 -12.25 -16.39 -6.51
C ALA A 393 -10.82 -16.71 -6.05
N ALA A 394 -10.01 -15.70 -5.77
CA ALA A 394 -8.65 -15.83 -5.22
C ALA A 394 -8.63 -16.08 -3.69
N GLY A 395 -9.79 -16.32 -3.05
CA GLY A 395 -9.90 -16.61 -1.62
C GLY A 395 -9.74 -15.39 -0.70
N ARG A 396 -9.81 -14.17 -1.24
CA ARG A 396 -9.81 -12.92 -0.48
C ARG A 396 -11.24 -12.40 -0.30
N THR A 397 -11.46 -11.58 0.72
CA THR A 397 -12.79 -11.02 1.00
C THR A 397 -12.65 -9.52 1.30
N PRO A 398 -12.48 -8.66 0.28
CA PRO A 398 -12.41 -7.22 0.47
C PRO A 398 -13.75 -6.70 1.02
N VAL A 399 -13.70 -5.90 2.08
CA VAL A 399 -14.90 -5.25 2.67
C VAL A 399 -15.15 -3.86 2.07
N VAL A 400 -14.10 -3.24 1.54
CA VAL A 400 -14.15 -1.94 0.86
C VAL A 400 -13.64 -2.08 -0.58
N VAL A 401 -14.28 -1.38 -1.50
CA VAL A 401 -13.83 -1.25 -2.89
C VAL A 401 -13.58 0.23 -3.20
N GLY A 402 -12.32 0.60 -3.37
CA GLY A 402 -11.93 1.95 -3.78
C GLY A 402 -11.91 2.04 -5.30
N ARG A 403 -12.53 3.08 -5.90
CA ARG A 403 -12.57 3.23 -7.36
C ARG A 403 -12.04 4.56 -7.88
N SER A 404 -11.41 4.48 -9.05
CA SER A 404 -11.06 5.63 -9.89
C SER A 404 -12.33 6.22 -10.55
N SER A 405 -12.27 7.51 -10.92
CA SER A 405 -13.30 8.18 -11.73
C SER A 405 -13.41 7.62 -13.15
N ALA A 406 -12.38 6.91 -13.61
CA ALA A 406 -12.36 6.18 -14.88
C ALA A 406 -13.31 4.97 -14.87
N VAL A 407 -13.55 4.35 -13.72
CA VAL A 407 -14.45 3.20 -13.58
C VAL A 407 -15.89 3.72 -13.46
N LYS A 408 -16.67 3.57 -14.54
CA LYS A 408 -18.05 4.08 -14.66
C LYS A 408 -19.09 3.06 -14.14
N PRO A 409 -20.31 3.51 -13.76
CA PRO A 409 -21.42 2.60 -13.46
C PRO A 409 -21.69 1.59 -14.59
N GLY A 410 -22.05 0.36 -14.24
CA GLY A 410 -22.25 -0.75 -15.18
C GLY A 410 -20.97 -1.53 -15.53
N HIS A 411 -19.84 -1.19 -14.93
CA HIS A 411 -18.60 -1.95 -15.07
C HIS A 411 -18.68 -3.29 -14.31
N PRO A 412 -18.28 -4.44 -14.90
CA PRO A 412 -18.42 -5.77 -14.27
C PRO A 412 -17.80 -5.89 -12.87
N ALA A 413 -16.67 -5.21 -12.62
CA ALA A 413 -16.04 -5.20 -11.29
C ALA A 413 -16.92 -4.54 -10.19
N LEU A 414 -17.73 -3.55 -10.53
CA LEU A 414 -18.66 -2.91 -9.59
C LEU A 414 -19.86 -3.82 -9.32
N ASP A 415 -20.32 -4.57 -10.32
CA ASP A 415 -21.39 -5.55 -10.16
C ASP A 415 -20.92 -6.69 -9.23
N LEU A 416 -19.69 -7.17 -9.40
CA LEU A 416 -19.08 -8.17 -8.53
C LEU A 416 -18.98 -7.67 -7.08
N ALA A 417 -18.52 -6.42 -6.87
CA ALA A 417 -18.50 -5.81 -5.54
C ALA A 417 -19.88 -5.77 -4.89
N THR A 418 -20.92 -5.45 -5.67
CA THR A 418 -22.31 -5.41 -5.21
C THR A 418 -22.84 -6.79 -4.85
N GLN A 419 -22.54 -7.82 -5.65
CA GLN A 419 -22.92 -9.21 -5.38
C GLN A 419 -22.38 -9.72 -4.03
N HIS A 420 -21.19 -9.25 -3.64
CA HIS A 420 -20.55 -9.58 -2.37
C HIS A 420 -20.78 -8.56 -1.26
N ALA A 421 -21.70 -7.60 -1.46
CA ALA A 421 -22.05 -6.55 -0.50
C ALA A 421 -20.86 -5.71 0.01
N ALA A 422 -19.81 -5.53 -0.80
CA ALA A 422 -18.67 -4.70 -0.44
C ALA A 422 -19.00 -3.20 -0.58
N ARG A 423 -18.49 -2.37 0.34
CA ARG A 423 -18.74 -0.92 0.32
C ARG A 423 -17.90 -0.25 -0.76
N VAL A 424 -18.54 0.29 -1.79
CA VAL A 424 -17.86 0.98 -2.89
C VAL A 424 -17.69 2.46 -2.56
N LEU A 425 -16.45 2.96 -2.60
CA LEU A 425 -16.09 4.35 -2.31
C LEU A 425 -15.31 4.98 -3.47
N ARG A 426 -15.56 6.26 -3.74
CA ARG A 426 -14.70 7.07 -4.62
C ARG A 426 -13.36 7.29 -3.94
N ARG A 427 -12.29 7.49 -4.73
CA ARG A 427 -10.93 7.73 -4.19
C ARG A 427 -10.87 8.80 -3.09
N GLY A 428 -11.60 9.92 -3.24
CA GLY A 428 -11.57 11.02 -2.28
C GLY A 428 -12.32 10.70 -0.99
N GLU A 429 -13.43 9.96 -1.08
CA GLU A 429 -14.17 9.45 0.09
C GLU A 429 -13.30 8.44 0.86
N LEU A 430 -12.66 7.51 0.15
CA LEU A 430 -11.77 6.54 0.76
C LEU A 430 -10.55 7.20 1.40
N LEU A 431 -9.96 8.21 0.75
CA LEU A 431 -8.86 8.99 1.33
C LEU A 431 -9.32 9.71 2.61
N ALA A 432 -10.48 10.38 2.57
CA ALA A 432 -11.05 11.08 3.73
C ALA A 432 -11.28 10.12 4.91
N GLU A 433 -11.84 8.92 4.66
CA GLU A 433 -11.99 7.89 5.68
C GLU A 433 -10.63 7.37 6.18
N SER A 434 -9.65 7.20 5.29
CA SER A 434 -8.32 6.67 5.64
C SER A 434 -7.49 7.61 6.50
N VAL A 435 -7.76 8.92 6.42
CA VAL A 435 -7.11 9.95 7.25
C VAL A 435 -7.99 10.40 8.41
N ALA A 436 -9.21 9.86 8.55
CA ALA A 436 -10.08 10.18 9.66
C ALA A 436 -9.41 9.78 10.99
N GLY A 437 -9.34 10.72 11.93
CA GLY A 437 -8.66 10.52 13.22
C GLY A 437 -7.13 10.65 13.18
N ARG A 438 -6.53 10.99 12.03
CA ARG A 438 -5.12 11.36 11.89
C ARG A 438 -4.96 12.89 11.95
N ARG A 439 -3.73 13.36 12.15
CA ARG A 439 -3.39 14.77 11.96
C ARG A 439 -3.13 15.00 10.47
N PHE A 440 -3.96 15.82 9.82
CA PHE A 440 -4.00 15.85 8.36
C PHE A 440 -3.52 17.18 7.79
N VAL A 441 -2.57 17.12 6.85
CA VAL A 441 -2.18 18.25 6.00
C VAL A 441 -2.83 18.06 4.62
N ALA A 442 -3.76 18.95 4.31
CA ALA A 442 -4.40 19.02 3.00
C ALA A 442 -3.63 19.98 2.09
N VAL A 443 -3.18 19.52 0.93
CA VAL A 443 -2.64 20.39 -0.14
C VAL A 443 -3.71 20.54 -1.22
N CYS A 444 -4.19 21.76 -1.44
CA CYS A 444 -5.26 22.08 -2.38
C CYS A 444 -4.93 23.32 -3.23
N GLY A 445 -5.67 23.52 -4.31
CA GLY A 445 -5.51 24.66 -5.23
C GLY A 445 -5.68 24.21 -6.67
N SER A 446 -5.99 25.13 -7.59
CA SER A 446 -6.30 24.78 -8.98
C SER A 446 -5.13 24.05 -9.67
N HIS A 447 -3.90 24.51 -9.43
CA HIS A 447 -2.67 23.87 -9.94
C HIS A 447 -1.53 23.87 -8.92
N GLY A 448 -0.43 23.17 -9.21
CA GLY A 448 0.75 23.10 -8.33
C GLY A 448 0.62 22.22 -7.08
N LYS A 449 -0.54 21.57 -6.87
CA LYS A 449 -0.81 20.66 -5.74
C LYS A 449 0.25 19.57 -5.60
N THR A 450 0.46 18.79 -6.67
CA THR A 450 1.38 17.65 -6.68
C THR A 450 2.82 18.06 -6.42
N THR A 451 3.26 19.18 -7.02
CA THR A 451 4.61 19.71 -6.80
C THR A 451 4.80 20.17 -5.35
N THR A 452 3.83 20.91 -4.80
CA THR A 452 3.87 21.39 -3.40
C THR A 452 3.82 20.23 -2.41
N CYS A 453 2.94 19.25 -2.64
CA CYS A 453 2.84 18.03 -1.83
C CYS A 453 4.15 17.23 -1.87
N GLY A 454 4.72 17.02 -3.06
CA GLY A 454 6.01 16.35 -3.22
C GLY A 454 7.16 17.08 -2.52
N MET A 455 7.21 18.41 -2.60
CA MET A 455 8.22 19.22 -1.89
C MET A 455 8.06 19.12 -0.38
N LEU A 456 6.82 19.13 0.12
CA LEU A 456 6.53 18.96 1.55
C LEU A 456 6.96 17.57 2.04
N VAL A 457 6.59 16.52 1.32
CA VAL A 457 7.01 15.14 1.62
C VAL A 457 8.54 15.05 1.63
N SER A 458 9.21 15.65 0.63
CA SER A 458 10.66 15.66 0.54
C SER A 458 11.34 16.45 1.65
N ALA A 459 10.75 17.56 2.08
CA ALA A 459 11.26 18.38 3.17
C ALA A 459 11.14 17.67 4.53
N LEU A 460 9.98 17.06 4.81
CA LEU A 460 9.79 16.23 6.00
C LEU A 460 10.75 15.04 6.01
N ALA A 461 10.96 14.39 4.86
CA ALA A 461 11.94 13.31 4.73
C ALA A 461 13.40 13.78 4.92
N SER A 462 13.75 14.96 4.43
CA SER A 462 15.07 15.59 4.65
C SER A 462 15.31 15.93 6.12
N ALA A 463 14.23 16.24 6.87
CA ALA A 463 14.26 16.46 8.31
C ALA A 463 14.30 15.16 9.14
N GLY A 464 14.21 13.98 8.52
CA GLY A 464 14.17 12.70 9.22
C GLY A 464 12.87 12.45 10.00
N ALA A 465 11.80 13.19 9.71
CA ALA A 465 10.52 13.03 10.36
C ALA A 465 9.81 11.72 9.93
N ASP A 466 9.08 11.09 10.84
CA ASP A 466 8.14 10.01 10.50
C ASP A 466 6.75 10.64 10.23
N PHE A 467 6.14 10.27 9.10
CA PHE A 467 4.85 10.78 8.64
C PHE A 467 4.30 9.87 7.54
N GLY A 468 2.97 9.83 7.40
CA GLY A 468 2.30 9.21 6.27
C GLY A 468 2.09 10.21 5.14
N TYR A 469 2.00 9.74 3.90
CA TYR A 469 1.59 10.57 2.79
C TYR A 469 0.96 9.79 1.64
N VAL A 470 0.17 10.51 0.84
CA VAL A 470 -0.44 10.03 -0.41
C VAL A 470 -0.27 11.12 -1.49
N LEU A 471 0.60 10.86 -2.46
CA LEU A 471 0.94 11.76 -3.56
C LEU A 471 0.11 11.43 -4.82
N GLY A 472 -0.41 12.44 -5.50
CA GLY A 472 -1.13 12.36 -6.77
C GLY A 472 -0.23 12.31 -8.01
N GLY A 473 1.08 12.15 -7.81
CA GLY A 473 2.11 12.08 -8.86
C GLY A 473 3.25 11.13 -8.50
N LEU A 474 4.26 11.07 -9.37
CA LEU A 474 5.45 10.26 -9.16
C LEU A 474 6.66 11.17 -8.95
N PHE A 475 7.49 10.85 -7.96
CA PHE A 475 8.84 11.39 -7.90
C PHE A 475 9.64 10.95 -9.13
N ARG A 476 10.60 11.78 -9.56
CA ARG A 476 11.55 11.37 -10.60
C ARG A 476 12.48 10.27 -10.10
N ASP A 477 12.82 10.31 -8.81
CA ASP A 477 13.48 9.19 -8.14
C ASP A 477 12.49 8.01 -8.00
N PRO A 478 12.67 6.91 -8.75
CA PRO A 478 11.75 5.78 -8.70
C PRO A 478 11.75 5.08 -7.33
N ASP A 479 12.79 5.24 -6.52
CA ASP A 479 12.91 4.63 -5.19
C ASP A 479 12.12 5.39 -4.12
N PHE A 480 11.71 6.64 -4.40
CA PHE A 480 10.80 7.37 -3.52
C PHE A 480 9.35 6.99 -3.84
N PRO A 481 8.66 6.20 -2.99
CA PRO A 481 7.31 5.75 -3.31
C PRO A 481 6.33 6.93 -3.31
N PRO A 482 5.24 6.86 -4.10
CA PRO A 482 4.21 7.90 -4.15
C PRO A 482 3.32 7.91 -2.89
N ALA A 483 3.45 6.91 -2.03
CA ALA A 483 2.73 6.88 -0.76
C ALA A 483 3.50 6.04 0.26
N ARG A 484 3.25 6.35 1.53
CA ARG A 484 3.76 5.60 2.68
C ARG A 484 2.83 5.81 3.86
N ALA A 485 2.54 4.76 4.61
CA ALA A 485 1.95 4.90 5.93
C ALA A 485 3.04 5.06 7.00
N SER A 486 2.74 5.81 8.06
CA SER A 486 3.61 5.91 9.23
C SER A 486 3.20 4.90 10.28
N ALA A 487 4.20 4.24 10.89
CA ALA A 487 3.98 3.31 11.98
C ALA A 487 3.73 4.03 13.31
N THR A 488 4.31 5.22 13.52
CA THR A 488 4.33 5.88 14.83
C THR A 488 3.75 7.29 14.84
N SER A 489 3.79 7.99 13.70
CA SER A 489 3.33 9.37 13.58
C SER A 489 1.85 9.46 13.23
N PRO A 490 1.10 10.38 13.85
CA PRO A 490 -0.28 10.64 13.48
C PRO A 490 -0.39 11.52 12.23
N TRP A 491 0.71 12.14 11.75
CA TRP A 491 0.68 13.07 10.63
C TRP A 491 0.54 12.37 9.29
N VAL A 492 -0.36 12.87 8.46
CA VAL A 492 -0.57 12.43 7.07
C VAL A 492 -0.63 13.65 6.15
N VAL A 493 0.13 13.62 5.05
CA VAL A 493 0.12 14.64 4.00
C VAL A 493 -0.56 14.09 2.76
N ALA A 494 -1.57 14.77 2.22
CA ALA A 494 -2.13 14.37 0.93
C ALA A 494 -2.66 15.54 0.12
N GLU A 495 -2.76 15.32 -1.18
CA GLU A 495 -3.47 16.21 -2.10
C GLU A 495 -4.99 16.04 -1.91
N VAL A 496 -5.69 17.16 -1.80
CA VAL A 496 -7.15 17.20 -1.80
C VAL A 496 -7.59 17.78 -3.12
N ASP A 497 -8.37 16.99 -3.86
CA ASP A 497 -8.84 17.35 -5.19
C ASP A 497 -10.16 18.10 -5.10
N GLU A 498 -10.18 19.30 -5.68
CA GLU A 498 -11.37 20.14 -5.77
C GLU A 498 -12.35 19.68 -6.87
N SER A 499 -11.92 18.90 -7.86
CA SER A 499 -12.70 18.65 -9.08
C SER A 499 -13.78 17.56 -8.96
N ASP A 500 -13.72 16.70 -7.94
CA ASP A 500 -14.59 15.52 -7.82
C ASP A 500 -15.66 15.61 -6.72
N GLY A 501 -15.76 16.76 -6.06
CA GLY A 501 -16.75 17.05 -5.03
C GLY A 501 -16.50 16.39 -3.67
N THR A 502 -15.35 15.75 -3.46
CA THR A 502 -15.05 15.05 -2.19
C THR A 502 -14.37 15.94 -1.14
N ILE A 503 -13.91 17.13 -1.54
CA ILE A 503 -13.30 18.15 -0.66
C ILE A 503 -14.13 18.49 0.59
N GLY A 504 -15.47 18.35 0.53
CA GLY A 504 -16.37 18.53 1.66
C GLY A 504 -16.18 17.50 2.80
N ALA A 505 -15.61 16.34 2.52
CA ALA A 505 -15.41 15.25 3.48
C ALA A 505 -14.19 15.45 4.39
N PHE A 506 -13.35 16.45 4.14
CA PHE A 506 -12.10 16.66 4.86
C PHE A 506 -12.24 17.71 5.98
N SER A 507 -11.54 17.46 7.09
CA SER A 507 -11.38 18.37 8.24
C SER A 507 -9.90 18.42 8.66
N PRO A 508 -9.05 19.12 7.88
CA PRO A 508 -7.60 19.10 8.06
C PRO A 508 -7.13 19.83 9.32
N ASP A 509 -5.95 19.43 9.83
CA ASP A 509 -5.21 20.20 10.82
C ASP A 509 -4.60 21.43 10.14
N VAL A 510 -3.96 21.23 8.99
CA VAL A 510 -3.31 22.29 8.21
C VAL A 510 -3.82 22.23 6.77
N THR A 511 -4.23 23.37 6.23
CA THR A 511 -4.58 23.49 4.81
C THR A 511 -3.54 24.36 4.11
N VAL A 512 -2.90 23.82 3.09
CA VAL A 512 -2.03 24.56 2.17
C VAL A 512 -2.85 24.84 0.91
N ALA A 513 -3.18 26.10 0.67
CA ALA A 513 -3.86 26.54 -0.54
C ALA A 513 -2.86 27.20 -1.48
N VAL A 514 -2.50 26.49 -2.55
CA VAL A 514 -1.41 26.89 -3.47
C VAL A 514 -1.81 28.08 -4.34
N ASN A 515 -3.05 28.09 -4.84
CA ASN A 515 -3.68 29.14 -5.66
C ASN A 515 -5.18 28.84 -5.82
N LEU A 516 -5.91 29.76 -6.47
CA LEU A 516 -7.32 29.58 -6.81
C LEU A 516 -7.69 30.31 -8.10
N ASP A 517 -7.59 29.59 -9.21
CA ASP A 517 -8.01 30.04 -10.55
C ASP A 517 -9.35 29.40 -10.94
N TRP A 518 -10.11 30.07 -11.81
CA TRP A 518 -11.36 29.53 -12.36
C TRP A 518 -11.06 28.36 -13.31
N ASP A 519 -11.42 27.15 -12.88
CA ASP A 519 -11.27 25.91 -13.64
C ASP A 519 -12.40 24.93 -13.28
N HIS A 520 -12.48 23.82 -14.02
CA HIS A 520 -13.51 22.77 -13.88
C HIS A 520 -14.95 23.28 -14.07
N PRO A 521 -15.27 23.99 -15.18
CA PRO A 521 -16.64 24.45 -15.47
C PRO A 521 -17.63 23.30 -15.71
N ASP A 522 -17.12 22.09 -15.92
CA ASP A 522 -17.86 20.83 -15.99
C ASP A 522 -18.46 20.40 -14.64
N TYR A 523 -17.94 20.91 -13.51
CA TYR A 523 -18.43 20.61 -12.17
C TYR A 523 -19.01 21.85 -11.45
N TYR A 524 -18.32 22.98 -11.52
CA TYR A 524 -18.74 24.21 -10.86
C TYR A 524 -19.56 25.10 -11.81
N ARG A 525 -20.70 25.61 -11.32
CA ARG A 525 -21.56 26.50 -12.10
C ARG A 525 -20.88 27.83 -12.41
N ASP A 526 -20.20 28.38 -11.43
CA ASP A 526 -19.55 29.68 -11.47
C ASP A 526 -18.40 29.73 -10.44
N GLU A 527 -17.59 30.78 -10.54
CA GLU A 527 -16.43 30.99 -9.68
C GLU A 527 -16.80 31.08 -8.19
N ALA A 528 -17.95 31.68 -7.87
CA ALA A 528 -18.42 31.80 -6.49
C ALA A 528 -18.68 30.43 -5.85
N ALA A 529 -19.17 29.44 -6.62
CA ALA A 529 -19.35 28.08 -6.12
C ALA A 529 -18.02 27.41 -5.75
N LEU A 530 -16.98 27.56 -6.57
CA LEU A 530 -15.64 27.04 -6.29
C LEU A 530 -15.02 27.74 -5.06
N GLU A 531 -15.14 29.06 -4.98
CA GLU A 531 -14.67 29.85 -3.83
C GLU A 531 -15.36 29.45 -2.52
N GLY A 532 -16.68 29.21 -2.55
CA GLY A 532 -17.45 28.77 -1.40
C GLY A 532 -16.98 27.42 -0.85
N VAL A 533 -16.56 26.50 -1.73
CA VAL A 533 -16.03 25.20 -1.34
C VAL A 533 -14.67 25.32 -0.64
N PHE A 534 -13.76 26.16 -1.16
CA PHE A 534 -12.47 26.43 -0.53
C PHE A 534 -12.65 27.10 0.84
N ARG A 535 -13.52 28.12 0.92
CA ARG A 535 -13.83 28.79 2.19
C ARG A 535 -14.35 27.81 3.24
N ALA A 536 -15.28 26.92 2.86
CA ALA A 536 -15.81 25.93 3.79
C ALA A 536 -14.72 24.96 4.29
N LEU A 537 -13.73 24.59 3.46
CA LEU A 537 -12.58 23.80 3.90
C LEU A 537 -11.72 24.57 4.91
N PHE A 538 -11.47 25.86 4.65
CA PHE A 538 -10.70 26.71 5.56
C PHE A 538 -11.38 26.86 6.92
N GLU A 539 -12.70 27.03 6.95
CA GLU A 539 -13.50 27.11 8.19
C GLU A 539 -13.45 25.80 9.01
N ARG A 540 -13.25 24.64 8.36
CA ARG A 540 -13.05 23.33 9.03
C ARG A 540 -11.60 23.05 9.41
N THR A 541 -10.65 23.91 9.02
CA THR A 541 -9.23 23.73 9.31
C THR A 541 -8.94 24.03 10.78
N ARG A 542 -8.21 23.14 11.47
CA ARG A 542 -8.09 23.20 12.94
C ARG A 542 -6.91 24.04 13.44
N THR A 543 -5.78 24.02 12.75
CA THR A 543 -4.52 24.65 13.22
C THR A 543 -4.17 25.88 12.42
N ALA A 544 -3.98 25.75 11.09
CA ALA A 544 -3.55 26.86 10.26
C ALA A 544 -3.92 26.68 8.78
N VAL A 545 -4.22 27.80 8.12
CA VAL A 545 -4.30 27.89 6.66
C VAL A 545 -3.06 28.62 6.16
N ILE A 546 -2.35 28.02 5.20
CA ILE A 546 -1.13 28.56 4.60
C ILE A 546 -1.44 28.95 3.16
N ILE A 547 -1.16 30.21 2.84
CA ILE A 547 -1.43 30.80 1.52
C ILE A 547 -0.19 31.56 1.01
N PRO A 548 0.01 31.68 -0.31
CA PRO A 548 1.00 32.60 -0.86
C PRO A 548 0.57 34.07 -0.62
N ALA A 549 1.52 34.91 -0.23
CA ALA A 549 1.33 36.35 -0.12
C ALA A 549 1.07 36.96 -1.51
N GLY A 550 0.12 37.91 -1.59
CA GLY A 550 -0.22 38.59 -2.84
C GLY A 550 -1.22 37.84 -3.74
N ASN A 551 -1.76 36.70 -3.29
CA ASN A 551 -2.90 36.07 -3.94
C ASN A 551 -4.21 36.69 -3.42
N GLU A 552 -4.71 37.71 -4.12
CA GLU A 552 -5.88 38.50 -3.69
C GLU A 552 -7.12 37.64 -3.38
N ARG A 553 -7.34 36.57 -4.16
CA ARG A 553 -8.49 35.68 -3.98
C ARG A 553 -8.40 34.88 -2.69
N LEU A 554 -7.27 34.21 -2.46
CA LEU A 554 -7.03 33.47 -1.23
C LEU A 554 -7.00 34.39 -0.01
N GLU A 555 -6.42 35.58 -0.13
CA GLU A 555 -6.42 36.59 0.93
C GLU A 555 -7.85 37.05 1.27
N ARG A 556 -8.70 37.30 0.26
CA ARG A 556 -10.11 37.62 0.46
C ARG A 556 -10.87 36.47 1.13
N LEU A 557 -10.67 35.23 0.70
CA LEU A 557 -11.38 34.06 1.25
C LEU A 557 -10.95 33.70 2.67
N THR A 558 -9.76 34.14 3.10
CA THR A 558 -9.25 33.89 4.44
C THR A 558 -9.56 35.01 5.45
N GLN A 559 -10.16 36.12 5.00
CA GLN A 559 -10.60 37.21 5.89
C GLN A 559 -11.70 36.75 6.84
N GLY A 560 -11.52 37.07 8.13
CA GLY A 560 -12.51 36.78 9.17
C GLY A 560 -12.56 35.32 9.64
N LEU A 561 -11.64 34.46 9.17
CA LEU A 561 -11.50 33.11 9.70
C LEU A 561 -11.02 33.14 11.15
N SER A 562 -11.53 32.21 11.98
CA SER A 562 -11.09 32.03 13.37
C SER A 562 -9.77 31.27 13.49
N VAL A 563 -9.44 30.45 12.48
CA VAL A 563 -8.16 29.73 12.39
C VAL A 563 -7.03 30.67 11.99
N GLN A 564 -5.80 30.37 12.40
CA GLN A 564 -4.62 31.12 12.02
C GLN A 564 -4.40 31.05 10.51
N VAL A 565 -4.09 32.18 9.88
CA VAL A 565 -3.74 32.27 8.46
C VAL A 565 -2.32 32.79 8.36
N TRP A 566 -1.43 32.04 7.71
CA TRP A 566 -0.04 32.45 7.50
C TRP A 566 0.28 32.61 6.03
N ARG A 567 0.85 33.77 5.72
CA ARG A 567 1.25 34.16 4.38
C ARG A 567 2.69 33.76 4.13
N VAL A 568 2.94 33.24 2.95
CA VAL A 568 4.27 32.80 2.51
C VAL A 568 4.71 33.66 1.33
N GLY A 569 5.87 34.32 1.43
CA GLY A 569 6.39 35.21 0.39
C GLY A 569 7.53 36.07 0.89
N ALA A 570 8.02 37.05 0.11
CA ALA A 570 9.14 37.90 0.53
C ALA A 570 8.85 38.69 1.82
N GLU A 571 7.59 39.11 2.03
CA GLU A 571 7.12 39.88 3.19
C GLU A 571 6.04 39.13 3.99
N GLY A 572 5.95 37.81 3.85
CA GLY A 572 4.95 36.99 4.56
C GLY A 572 5.33 36.67 6.01
N ASP A 573 4.40 36.06 6.75
CA ASP A 573 4.65 35.48 8.08
C ASP A 573 5.81 34.46 8.05
N TYR A 574 5.87 33.68 6.97
CA TYR A 574 7.00 32.86 6.59
C TYR A 574 7.72 33.52 5.42
N ALA A 575 8.78 34.27 5.73
CA ALA A 575 9.44 35.11 4.75
C ALA A 575 10.49 34.34 3.95
N ALA A 576 10.47 34.47 2.62
CA ALA A 576 11.52 33.97 1.74
C ALA A 576 11.79 34.95 0.58
N ALA A 577 12.87 35.72 0.71
CA ALA A 577 13.30 36.67 -0.31
C ALA A 577 14.24 35.99 -1.31
N PHE A 578 13.94 36.12 -2.61
CA PHE A 578 14.82 35.63 -3.67
C PHE A 578 16.10 36.47 -3.76
N LEU A 579 17.25 35.80 -3.77
CA LEU A 579 18.55 36.47 -3.91
C LEU A 579 19.12 36.30 -5.32
N SER A 580 19.18 35.05 -5.78
CA SER A 580 19.71 34.67 -7.09
C SER A 580 19.27 33.25 -7.44
N GLY A 581 19.37 32.86 -8.71
CA GLY A 581 19.06 31.50 -9.13
C GLY A 581 19.41 31.25 -10.58
N ASP A 582 19.40 29.99 -10.97
CA ASP A 582 19.57 29.52 -12.34
C ASP A 582 18.34 28.70 -12.76
N HIS A 583 18.48 27.90 -13.82
CA HIS A 583 17.43 27.02 -14.32
C HIS A 583 17.16 25.78 -13.45
N ALA A 584 17.90 25.56 -12.36
CA ALA A 584 17.76 24.39 -11.48
C ALA A 584 17.65 24.77 -9.99
N ASN A 585 18.27 25.88 -9.58
CA ASN A 585 18.47 26.25 -8.18
C ASN A 585 18.03 27.69 -7.91
N SER A 586 17.57 27.92 -6.68
CA SER A 586 17.24 29.25 -6.16
C SER A 586 17.88 29.45 -4.78
N ARG A 587 18.63 30.54 -4.62
CA ARG A 587 19.15 31.00 -3.33
C ARG A 587 18.16 31.97 -2.72
N LEU A 588 17.71 31.67 -1.50
CA LEU A 588 16.70 32.43 -0.76
C LEU A 588 17.25 32.89 0.59
N ARG A 589 16.81 34.06 1.05
CA ARG A 589 16.93 34.49 2.44
C ARG A 589 15.62 34.22 3.16
N LEU A 590 15.65 33.29 4.10
CA LEU A 590 14.51 32.96 4.96
C LEU A 590 14.42 33.95 6.13
N GLY A 591 13.21 34.16 6.64
CA GLY A 591 12.94 35.00 7.81
C GLY A 591 11.49 34.92 8.29
N GLY A 592 11.06 35.92 9.06
CA GLY A 592 9.75 35.91 9.72
C GLY A 592 9.72 34.82 10.79
N ARG A 593 8.84 33.82 10.61
CA ARG A 593 8.76 32.63 11.47
C ARG A 593 9.85 31.60 11.20
N PHE A 594 10.52 31.65 10.06
CA PHE A 594 11.75 30.89 9.87
C PHE A 594 12.91 31.53 10.63
N PRO A 595 13.95 30.77 10.98
CA PRO A 595 15.25 31.35 11.32
C PRO A 595 15.75 32.25 10.18
N ALA A 596 16.36 33.38 10.53
CA ALA A 596 16.96 34.29 9.57
C ALA A 596 18.25 33.69 8.99
N VAL A 597 18.14 32.93 7.91
CA VAL A 597 19.25 32.20 7.27
C VAL A 597 19.14 32.25 5.75
N GLU A 598 20.27 32.12 5.07
CA GLU A 598 20.28 31.90 3.62
C GLU A 598 20.35 30.41 3.32
N THR A 599 19.59 29.97 2.32
CA THR A 599 19.56 28.58 1.87
C THR A 599 19.45 28.50 0.36
N THR A 600 19.98 27.43 -0.22
CA THR A 600 19.85 27.12 -1.64
C THR A 600 18.90 25.95 -1.79
N LEU A 601 17.84 26.13 -2.57
CA LEU A 601 16.85 25.11 -2.86
C LEU A 601 17.02 24.62 -4.30
N PRO A 602 16.91 23.31 -4.56
CA PRO A 602 16.98 22.71 -5.90
C PRO A 602 15.66 22.91 -6.67
N VAL A 603 15.22 24.16 -6.78
CA VAL A 603 13.99 24.58 -7.45
C VAL A 603 14.24 25.84 -8.26
N ALA A 604 13.57 25.98 -9.40
CA ALA A 604 13.69 27.14 -10.27
C ALA A 604 12.32 27.73 -10.64
N GLY A 605 12.30 29.05 -10.89
CA GLY A 605 11.07 29.80 -11.19
C GLY A 605 10.30 30.25 -9.95
N ALA A 606 9.59 31.38 -10.07
CA ALA A 606 8.86 32.00 -8.97
C ALA A 606 7.82 31.07 -8.33
N PHE A 607 7.09 30.32 -9.17
CA PHE A 607 6.04 29.41 -8.73
C PHE A 607 6.59 28.29 -7.82
N ASN A 608 7.70 27.66 -8.23
CA ASN A 608 8.31 26.60 -7.41
C ASN A 608 9.05 27.12 -6.19
N ARG A 609 9.55 28.36 -6.19
CA ARG A 609 10.02 29.02 -4.95
C ARG A 609 8.88 29.21 -3.95
N ALA A 610 7.70 29.64 -4.40
CA ALA A 610 6.53 29.78 -3.54
C ALA A 610 6.07 28.41 -2.99
N ASN A 611 5.95 27.41 -3.87
CA ASN A 611 5.61 26.02 -3.48
C ASN A 611 6.59 25.46 -2.45
N ALA A 612 7.88 25.61 -2.70
CA ALA A 612 8.93 25.17 -1.78
C ALA A 612 8.81 25.89 -0.44
N THR A 613 8.59 27.20 -0.44
CA THR A 613 8.48 27.96 0.81
C THR A 613 7.24 27.56 1.61
N MET A 614 6.10 27.27 0.96
CA MET A 614 4.90 26.74 1.64
C MET A 614 5.18 25.35 2.24
N ALA A 615 5.87 24.49 1.49
CA ALA A 615 6.32 23.19 2.01
C ALA A 615 7.22 23.35 3.24
N LEU A 616 8.20 24.25 3.19
CA LEU A 616 9.07 24.55 4.34
C LEU A 616 8.30 25.10 5.54
N ALA A 617 7.29 25.94 5.33
CA ALA A 617 6.45 26.49 6.40
C ALA A 617 5.69 25.38 7.15
N VAL A 618 5.14 24.41 6.43
CA VAL A 618 4.50 23.24 7.04
C VAL A 618 5.52 22.34 7.72
N THR A 619 6.67 22.07 7.08
CA THR A 619 7.73 21.28 7.70
C THR A 619 8.15 21.90 9.03
N HIS A 620 8.44 23.20 9.05
CA HIS A 620 8.78 23.95 10.26
C HIS A 620 7.70 23.85 11.34
N LEU A 621 6.41 23.94 10.98
CA LEU A 621 5.31 23.73 11.93
C LEU A 621 5.30 22.32 12.54
N ILE A 622 5.54 21.29 11.72
CA ILE A 622 5.44 19.89 12.15
C ILE A 622 6.64 19.48 13.00
N THR A 623 7.86 19.88 12.59
CA THR A 623 9.12 19.45 13.20
C THR A 623 9.66 20.43 14.23
N GLY A 624 9.15 21.67 14.27
CA GLY A 624 9.65 22.75 15.12
C GLY A 624 10.93 23.43 14.60
N GLY A 625 11.40 23.09 13.39
CA GLY A 625 12.65 23.63 12.84
C GLY A 625 12.95 23.16 11.41
N LEU A 626 13.92 23.79 10.76
CA LEU A 626 14.42 23.38 9.43
C LEU A 626 15.86 22.85 9.53
N VAL A 627 16.17 21.82 8.75
CA VAL A 627 17.55 21.34 8.55
C VAL A 627 18.28 22.24 7.55
N ALA A 628 19.62 22.19 7.54
CA ALA A 628 20.45 23.07 6.71
C ALA A 628 20.19 22.94 5.19
N ALA A 629 19.90 21.71 4.73
CA ALA A 629 19.53 21.42 3.35
C ALA A 629 18.09 20.88 3.32
N PRO A 630 17.08 21.75 3.40
CA PRO A 630 15.72 21.35 3.73
C PRO A 630 14.99 20.63 2.59
N LEU A 631 15.56 20.57 1.39
CA LEU A 631 15.07 19.78 0.25
C LEU A 631 16.13 18.82 -0.30
N ALA A 632 17.02 18.29 0.55
CA ALA A 632 18.07 17.36 0.12
C ALA A 632 17.55 16.08 -0.55
N ARG A 633 16.33 15.65 -0.23
CA ARG A 633 15.66 14.49 -0.83
C ARG A 633 14.80 14.85 -2.05
N TRP A 634 14.86 16.09 -2.55
CA TRP A 634 14.01 16.53 -3.65
C TRP A 634 14.68 16.17 -4.98
N SER A 635 14.03 15.30 -5.75
CA SER A 635 14.45 14.91 -7.10
C SER A 635 13.55 15.46 -8.20
N GLY A 636 12.47 16.17 -7.84
CA GLY A 636 11.43 16.59 -8.76
C GLY A 636 10.27 15.61 -8.87
N ILE A 637 9.21 16.06 -9.53
CA ILE A 637 8.04 15.25 -9.91
C ILE A 637 8.12 15.00 -11.41
N ARG A 638 7.76 13.78 -11.84
CA ARG A 638 7.64 13.45 -13.27
C ARG A 638 6.66 14.40 -13.95
N ARG A 639 6.98 14.83 -15.18
CA ARG A 639 6.17 15.80 -15.97
C ARG A 639 5.97 17.16 -15.30
N ARG A 640 6.84 17.58 -14.37
CA ARG A 640 6.83 18.94 -13.79
C ARG A 640 8.23 19.51 -13.90
N GLN A 641 8.47 20.39 -14.87
CA GLN A 641 9.78 20.87 -15.32
C GLN A 641 10.77 19.72 -15.55
N ASP A 642 10.28 18.61 -16.13
CA ASP A 642 10.99 17.35 -16.20
C ASP A 642 12.04 17.38 -17.31
N VAL A 643 13.33 17.37 -16.96
CA VAL A 643 14.41 17.43 -17.93
C VAL A 643 14.68 16.03 -18.46
N LEU A 644 14.27 15.78 -19.69
CA LEU A 644 14.38 14.47 -20.34
C LEU A 644 15.74 14.27 -21.05
N PHE A 645 16.38 15.36 -21.46
CA PHE A 645 17.67 15.34 -22.12
C PHE A 645 18.37 16.69 -21.95
N GLU A 646 19.69 16.66 -21.78
CA GLU A 646 20.51 17.86 -21.70
C GLU A 646 21.93 17.62 -22.20
N ARG A 647 22.40 18.53 -23.05
CA ARG A 647 23.80 18.67 -23.49
C ARG A 647 24.14 20.15 -23.68
N SER A 648 25.42 20.46 -23.90
CA SER A 648 25.83 21.81 -24.28
C SER A 648 25.04 22.29 -25.50
N GLY A 649 24.27 23.38 -25.35
CA GLY A 649 23.48 23.97 -26.42
C GLY A 649 22.10 23.36 -26.68
N LEU A 650 21.68 22.31 -25.96
CA LEU A 650 20.34 21.73 -26.14
C LEU A 650 19.79 21.11 -24.85
N ARG A 651 18.60 21.55 -24.45
CA ARG A 651 17.82 20.94 -23.37
C ARG A 651 16.42 20.56 -23.86
N VAL A 652 15.96 19.38 -23.49
CA VAL A 652 14.58 18.92 -23.72
C VAL A 652 13.88 18.75 -22.39
N LEU A 653 12.71 19.36 -22.25
CA LEU A 653 11.90 19.31 -21.05
C LEU A 653 10.45 18.92 -21.37
N ALA A 654 9.81 18.25 -20.41
CA ALA A 654 8.40 17.90 -20.43
C ALA A 654 7.67 18.48 -19.22
N ASP A 655 6.48 19.03 -19.44
CA ASP A 655 5.64 19.59 -18.40
C ASP A 655 4.15 19.29 -18.62
N TYR A 656 3.42 19.06 -17.52
CA TYR A 656 2.00 18.77 -17.46
C TYR A 656 1.11 20.02 -17.56
N ALA A 657 1.69 21.22 -17.55
CA ALA A 657 0.98 22.47 -17.68
C ALA A 657 -0.03 22.43 -18.84
N HIS A 658 -1.29 22.76 -18.52
CA HIS A 658 -2.39 22.69 -19.48
C HIS A 658 -3.43 23.80 -19.26
N HIS A 659 -3.30 24.56 -18.17
CA HIS A 659 -3.99 25.84 -18.00
C HIS A 659 -3.11 26.99 -18.51
N PRO A 660 -3.67 28.05 -19.14
CA PRO A 660 -2.88 29.18 -19.66
C PRO A 660 -1.93 29.80 -18.63
N THR A 661 -2.38 29.96 -17.37
CA THR A 661 -1.53 30.45 -16.26
C THR A 661 -0.30 29.59 -16.04
N GLU A 662 -0.44 28.26 -16.03
CA GLU A 662 0.68 27.33 -15.83
C GLU A 662 1.66 27.40 -17.00
N ILE A 663 1.14 27.44 -18.23
CA ILE A 663 1.94 27.50 -19.46
C ILE A 663 2.74 28.80 -19.48
N ALA A 664 2.10 29.95 -19.25
CA ALA A 664 2.78 31.23 -19.20
C ALA A 664 3.87 31.26 -18.11
N ALA A 665 3.57 30.76 -16.91
CA ALA A 665 4.56 30.69 -15.82
C ALA A 665 5.77 29.82 -16.17
N LEU A 666 5.55 28.65 -16.79
CA LEU A 666 6.61 27.76 -17.26
C LEU A 666 7.47 28.44 -18.31
N LEU A 667 6.85 28.99 -19.37
CA LEU A 667 7.58 29.52 -20.51
C LEU A 667 8.32 30.82 -20.18
N ASN A 668 7.74 31.69 -19.35
CA ASN A 668 8.42 32.88 -18.84
C ASN A 668 9.65 32.50 -18.00
N TRP A 669 9.54 31.51 -17.12
CA TRP A 669 10.69 31.01 -16.37
C TRP A 669 11.81 30.50 -17.28
N ILE A 670 11.47 29.77 -18.35
CA ILE A 670 12.47 29.32 -19.32
C ILE A 670 13.17 30.54 -19.93
N ARG A 671 12.43 31.58 -20.32
CA ARG A 671 13.00 32.80 -20.90
C ARG A 671 13.85 33.61 -19.94
N ASP A 672 13.44 33.71 -18.68
CA ASP A 672 14.21 34.39 -17.64
C ASP A 672 15.55 33.69 -17.37
N THR A 673 15.65 32.39 -17.68
CA THR A 673 16.84 31.56 -17.40
C THR A 673 17.59 31.08 -18.64
N HIS A 674 17.07 31.36 -19.83
CA HIS A 674 17.64 30.93 -21.12
C HIS A 674 17.51 32.03 -22.18
N ALA A 675 18.65 32.59 -22.57
CA ALA A 675 18.72 33.65 -23.59
C ALA A 675 18.69 33.10 -25.04
N GLY A 676 18.85 31.79 -25.22
CA GLY A 676 18.85 31.15 -26.53
C GLY A 676 17.44 30.88 -27.07
N ARG A 677 17.34 29.96 -28.03
CA ARG A 677 16.09 29.61 -28.71
C ARG A 677 15.15 28.80 -27.80
N LEU A 678 13.86 29.10 -27.81
CA LEU A 678 12.80 28.32 -27.17
C LEU A 678 11.85 27.77 -28.22
N ILE A 679 11.75 26.45 -28.27
CA ILE A 679 10.78 25.72 -29.07
C ILE A 679 9.76 25.11 -28.12
N VAL A 680 8.48 25.37 -28.33
CA VAL A 680 7.39 24.80 -27.51
C VAL A 680 6.56 23.88 -28.38
N VAL A 681 6.37 22.64 -27.94
CA VAL A 681 5.40 21.71 -28.49
C VAL A 681 4.26 21.63 -27.48
N PHE A 682 3.09 22.14 -27.84
CA PHE A 682 1.92 22.21 -26.98
C PHE A 682 0.80 21.30 -27.47
N GLN A 683 0.27 20.49 -26.56
CA GLN A 683 -0.94 19.70 -26.81
C GLN A 683 -2.09 20.22 -25.94
N PRO A 684 -3.13 20.84 -26.53
CA PRO A 684 -4.33 21.20 -25.79
C PRO A 684 -5.01 19.95 -25.22
N HIS A 685 -5.59 20.07 -24.02
CA HIS A 685 -6.26 18.97 -23.33
C HIS A 685 -7.73 19.31 -23.14
N ARG A 686 -8.62 18.39 -23.59
CA ARG A 686 -10.09 18.54 -23.68
C ARG A 686 -10.57 19.59 -24.67
N HIS A 687 -11.67 19.28 -25.35
CA HIS A 687 -12.28 20.15 -26.36
C HIS A 687 -12.97 21.36 -25.73
N THR A 688 -13.65 21.14 -24.59
CA THR A 688 -14.33 22.18 -23.82
C THR A 688 -13.38 23.28 -23.35
N ARG A 689 -12.24 22.90 -22.75
CA ARG A 689 -11.20 23.81 -22.29
C ARG A 689 -10.50 24.54 -23.44
N THR A 690 -10.24 23.84 -24.54
CA THR A 690 -9.66 24.44 -25.74
C THR A 690 -10.54 25.58 -26.27
N ARG A 691 -11.86 25.37 -26.30
CA ARG A 691 -12.83 26.41 -26.69
C ARG A 691 -12.81 27.62 -25.75
N GLN A 692 -12.73 27.36 -24.44
CA GLN A 692 -12.73 28.41 -23.43
C GLN A 692 -11.48 29.30 -23.48
N TYR A 693 -10.31 28.70 -23.68
CA TYR A 693 -9.02 29.37 -23.50
C TYR A 693 -8.18 29.49 -24.78
N ALA A 694 -8.77 29.38 -25.97
CA ALA A 694 -8.03 29.40 -27.24
C ALA A 694 -7.15 30.65 -27.39
N THR A 695 -7.67 31.82 -26.98
CA THR A 695 -6.95 33.10 -27.06
C THR A 695 -5.82 33.17 -26.04
N GLU A 696 -6.07 32.70 -24.82
CA GLU A 696 -5.15 32.71 -23.70
C GLU A 696 -4.01 31.72 -23.93
N PHE A 697 -4.29 30.54 -24.49
CA PHE A 697 -3.26 29.60 -24.95
C PHE A 697 -2.36 30.26 -26.00
N ARG A 698 -2.94 30.96 -26.98
CA ARG A 698 -2.17 31.66 -28.00
C ARG A 698 -1.25 32.70 -27.37
N GLN A 699 -1.77 33.53 -26.47
CA GLN A 699 -0.99 34.55 -25.77
C GLN A 699 0.15 33.93 -24.95
N ALA A 700 -0.12 32.85 -24.21
CA ALA A 700 0.92 32.18 -23.41
C ALA A 700 2.05 31.61 -24.27
N LEU A 701 1.76 31.12 -25.47
CA LEU A 701 2.73 30.52 -26.39
C LEU A 701 3.57 31.53 -27.19
N GLN A 702 3.17 32.81 -27.23
CA GLN A 702 3.86 33.85 -28.01
C GLN A 702 5.30 34.11 -27.57
N VAL A 703 5.67 33.72 -26.36
CA VAL A 703 7.02 33.89 -25.85
C VAL A 703 8.03 32.91 -26.50
N ALA A 704 7.56 31.87 -27.18
CA ALA A 704 8.40 30.92 -27.90
C ALA A 704 8.88 31.48 -29.24
N ASP A 705 10.11 31.14 -29.65
CA ASP A 705 10.59 31.46 -31.01
C ASP A 705 9.85 30.60 -32.04
N HIS A 706 9.55 29.35 -31.66
CA HIS A 706 8.71 28.44 -32.43
C HIS A 706 7.73 27.75 -31.48
N ALA A 707 6.44 27.94 -31.70
CA ALA A 707 5.41 27.18 -31.00
C ALA A 707 4.62 26.31 -31.97
N ILE A 708 4.67 25.00 -31.71
CA ILE A 708 4.05 23.93 -32.45
C ILE A 708 2.84 23.45 -31.62
N VAL A 709 1.66 23.47 -32.21
CA VAL A 709 0.42 23.01 -31.56
C VAL A 709 0.04 21.66 -32.15
N LEU A 710 -0.23 20.68 -31.30
CA LEU A 710 -0.70 19.34 -31.67
C LEU A 710 -2.23 19.26 -31.63
N PRO A 711 -2.86 18.22 -32.22
CA PRO A 711 -4.28 17.98 -32.09
C PRO A 711 -4.68 17.79 -30.62
N VAL A 712 -5.86 18.31 -30.26
CA VAL A 712 -6.43 18.23 -28.92
C VAL A 712 -6.46 16.78 -28.42
N TYR A 713 -5.93 16.54 -27.23
CA TYR A 713 -6.16 15.28 -26.52
C TYR A 713 -7.55 15.30 -25.88
N ALA A 714 -8.48 14.52 -26.46
CA ALA A 714 -9.90 14.61 -26.11
C ALA A 714 -10.24 14.14 -24.68
N ALA A 715 -9.43 13.26 -24.08
CA ALA A 715 -9.69 12.68 -22.75
C ALA A 715 -11.13 12.11 -22.58
N GLY A 716 -11.71 11.57 -23.66
CA GLY A 716 -13.06 11.02 -23.70
C GLY A 716 -14.18 12.02 -24.06
N GLU A 717 -13.88 13.30 -24.30
CA GLU A 717 -14.86 14.27 -24.78
C GLU A 717 -15.14 14.12 -26.27
N ALA A 718 -16.39 14.41 -26.67
CA ALA A 718 -16.71 14.65 -28.07
C ALA A 718 -16.14 16.00 -28.50
N ALA A 719 -15.79 16.12 -29.79
CA ALA A 719 -15.36 17.39 -30.35
C ALA A 719 -16.48 18.43 -30.26
N VAL A 720 -16.13 19.67 -29.86
CA VAL A 720 -17.05 20.81 -29.85
C VAL A 720 -16.60 21.87 -30.85
N GLU A 721 -17.56 22.60 -31.41
CA GLU A 721 -17.28 23.74 -32.30
C GLU A 721 -16.42 24.79 -31.59
N GLY A 722 -15.36 25.27 -32.26
CA GLY A 722 -14.35 26.16 -31.68
C GLY A 722 -13.44 25.51 -30.62
N GLY A 723 -13.59 24.21 -30.34
CA GLY A 723 -12.82 23.47 -29.33
C GLY A 723 -11.69 22.62 -29.91
N ARG A 724 -11.14 23.00 -31.06
CA ARG A 724 -10.08 22.27 -31.77
C ARG A 724 -8.82 23.14 -31.86
N SER A 725 -7.67 22.53 -32.17
CA SER A 725 -6.37 23.21 -32.17
C SER A 725 -6.23 24.31 -33.23
N ASP A 726 -7.04 24.27 -34.29
CA ASP A 726 -7.20 25.34 -35.27
C ASP A 726 -7.63 26.66 -34.63
N ALA A 727 -8.52 26.61 -33.62
CA ALA A 727 -8.93 27.80 -32.87
C ALA A 727 -7.76 28.45 -32.10
N VAL A 728 -6.83 27.63 -31.58
CA VAL A 728 -5.63 28.13 -30.87
C VAL A 728 -4.70 28.86 -31.85
N VAL A 729 -4.45 28.26 -33.03
CA VAL A 729 -3.51 28.82 -34.01
C VAL A 729 -4.09 29.93 -34.90
N ALA A 730 -5.43 30.07 -34.96
CA ALA A 730 -6.10 31.03 -35.83
C ALA A 730 -5.54 32.47 -35.69
N GLY A 731 -5.11 33.06 -36.81
CA GLY A 731 -4.59 34.43 -36.83
C GLY A 731 -3.27 34.64 -36.08
N SER A 732 -2.46 33.60 -35.91
CA SER A 732 -1.17 33.64 -35.21
C SER A 732 -0.02 33.04 -36.03
N SER A 733 1.23 33.19 -35.56
CA SER A 733 2.42 32.53 -36.12
C SER A 733 2.61 31.09 -35.63
N LEU A 734 1.71 30.59 -34.77
CA LEU A 734 1.77 29.23 -34.22
C LEU A 734 1.56 28.20 -35.33
N ARG A 735 2.32 27.10 -35.29
CA ARG A 735 2.24 26.04 -36.30
C ARG A 735 1.42 24.86 -35.81
N LEU A 736 0.29 24.59 -36.44
CA LEU A 736 -0.44 23.33 -36.23
C LEU A 736 0.29 22.18 -36.95
N VAL A 737 0.56 21.08 -36.23
CA VAL A 737 1.12 19.84 -36.79
C VAL A 737 0.14 18.71 -36.50
N GLU A 738 -0.61 18.29 -37.52
CA GLU A 738 -1.61 17.22 -37.37
C GLU A 738 -0.96 15.83 -37.34
N ASP A 739 0.02 15.60 -38.21
CA ASP A 739 0.81 14.36 -38.26
C ASP A 739 2.05 14.46 -37.38
N ARG A 740 2.07 13.68 -36.30
CA ARG A 740 3.17 13.67 -35.32
C ARG A 740 4.39 12.89 -35.79
N ALA A 741 4.29 12.07 -36.84
CA ALA A 741 5.41 11.25 -37.31
C ALA A 741 6.61 12.09 -37.75
N GLY A 742 6.37 13.28 -38.32
CA GLY A 742 7.41 14.22 -38.74
C GLY A 742 7.96 15.12 -37.63
N LEU A 743 7.41 15.05 -36.41
CA LEU A 743 7.76 15.97 -35.33
C LEU A 743 9.24 15.89 -34.93
N PRO A 744 9.87 14.70 -34.76
CA PRO A 744 11.29 14.63 -34.39
C PRO A 744 12.21 15.30 -35.42
N ALA A 745 11.98 15.08 -36.72
CA ALA A 745 12.79 15.68 -37.79
C ALA A 745 12.61 17.21 -37.84
N LEU A 746 11.39 17.70 -37.65
CA LEU A 746 11.12 19.13 -37.56
C LEU A 746 11.88 19.77 -36.38
N LEU A 747 11.81 19.16 -35.19
CA LEU A 747 12.47 19.65 -33.99
C LEU A 747 13.99 19.61 -34.12
N ALA A 748 14.55 18.56 -34.74
CA ALA A 748 15.99 18.47 -35.03
C ALA A 748 16.45 19.63 -35.93
N GLY A 749 15.70 19.93 -36.99
CA GLY A 749 15.99 21.07 -37.87
C GLY A 749 15.89 22.42 -37.15
N LEU A 750 14.85 22.62 -36.33
CA LEU A 750 14.65 23.87 -35.59
C LEU A 750 15.65 24.08 -34.45
N SER A 751 16.21 23.00 -33.89
CA SER A 751 17.20 23.06 -32.79
C SER A 751 18.66 23.10 -33.27
N ALA A 752 18.91 22.91 -34.56
CA ALA A 752 20.26 22.85 -35.12
C ALA A 752 21.03 24.18 -34.96
N GLY A 753 22.27 24.09 -34.48
CA GLY A 753 23.26 25.18 -34.47
C GLY A 753 22.97 26.35 -33.51
N ALA A 754 21.96 26.23 -32.64
CA ALA A 754 21.60 27.27 -31.67
C ALA A 754 21.47 26.67 -30.26
N ASP A 755 21.85 27.46 -29.26
CA ASP A 755 21.57 27.11 -27.87
C ASP A 755 20.06 27.09 -27.62
N THR A 756 19.47 25.91 -27.44
CA THR A 756 18.02 25.69 -27.59
C THR A 756 17.41 24.96 -26.40
N VAL A 757 16.23 25.40 -25.98
CA VAL A 757 15.34 24.64 -25.10
C VAL A 757 14.13 24.17 -25.90
N VAL A 758 13.82 22.88 -25.85
CA VAL A 758 12.62 22.27 -26.43
C VAL A 758 11.69 21.83 -25.29
N ALA A 759 10.53 22.48 -25.20
CA ALA A 759 9.54 22.26 -24.15
C ALA A 759 8.30 21.54 -24.70
N PHE A 760 8.06 20.31 -24.23
CA PHE A 760 6.83 19.56 -24.49
C PHE A 760 5.83 19.83 -23.36
N VAL A 761 4.70 20.44 -23.68
CA VAL A 761 3.76 20.99 -22.70
C VAL A 761 2.36 20.41 -22.94
N GLY A 762 1.82 19.69 -21.95
CA GLY A 762 0.45 19.21 -21.99
C GLY A 762 0.15 18.03 -21.06
N ALA A 763 -1.14 17.88 -20.73
CA ALA A 763 -1.65 16.84 -19.84
C ALA A 763 -2.00 15.52 -20.54
N GLY A 764 -1.98 15.48 -21.88
CA GLY A 764 -2.35 14.31 -22.68
C GLY A 764 -1.21 13.32 -22.89
N ASP A 765 -1.15 12.77 -24.11
CA ASP A 765 -0.18 11.74 -24.52
C ASP A 765 1.13 12.30 -25.13
N ILE A 766 1.29 13.63 -25.15
CA ILE A 766 2.50 14.33 -25.62
C ILE A 766 3.81 13.88 -24.92
N GLU A 767 3.72 13.27 -23.74
CA GLU A 767 4.88 12.70 -23.05
C GLU A 767 5.60 11.64 -23.92
N ARG A 768 4.85 10.87 -24.73
CA ARG A 768 5.43 9.89 -25.66
C ARG A 768 6.28 10.55 -26.73
N ASP A 769 5.80 11.68 -27.25
CA ASP A 769 6.51 12.48 -28.25
C ASP A 769 7.81 13.06 -27.65
N ALA A 770 7.75 13.52 -26.40
CA ALA A 770 8.88 14.06 -25.65
C ALA A 770 9.95 12.99 -25.36
N GLU A 771 9.54 11.82 -24.84
CA GLU A 771 10.42 10.69 -24.55
C GLU A 771 11.05 10.14 -25.84
N GLN A 772 10.28 10.06 -26.94
CA GLN A 772 10.78 9.64 -28.25
C GLN A 772 11.84 10.61 -28.78
N PHE A 773 11.60 11.92 -28.71
CA PHE A 773 12.58 12.91 -29.17
C PHE A 773 13.87 12.87 -28.32
N ALA A 774 13.72 12.80 -26.99
CA ALA A 774 14.85 12.63 -26.08
C ALA A 774 15.61 11.31 -26.32
N LYS A 775 14.92 10.25 -26.74
CA LYS A 775 15.55 8.98 -27.13
C LYS A 775 16.37 9.11 -28.40
N VAL A 776 15.84 9.72 -29.46
CA VAL A 776 16.58 9.97 -30.71
C VAL A 776 17.86 10.75 -30.43
N LEU A 777 17.79 11.80 -29.60
CA LEU A 777 18.96 12.59 -29.21
C LEU A 777 20.01 11.79 -28.42
N ARG A 778 19.59 10.77 -27.64
CA ARG A 778 20.49 9.85 -26.93
C ARG A 778 21.14 8.83 -27.89
N GLU A 779 20.44 8.42 -28.94
CA GLU A 779 20.92 7.47 -29.96
C GLU A 779 21.95 8.11 -30.92
N GLU A 780 21.92 9.45 -31.12
CA GLU A 780 22.86 10.19 -31.99
C GLU A 780 24.31 10.33 -31.44
N GLY A 781 24.67 9.69 -30.33
CA GLY A 781 26.07 9.42 -29.96
C GLY A 781 26.92 10.59 -29.43
N LEU A 782 26.32 11.69 -28.98
CA LEU A 782 27.05 12.79 -28.31
C LEU A 782 26.86 12.74 -26.79
N PRO A 783 27.95 12.86 -26.00
CA PRO A 783 27.94 12.56 -24.57
C PRO A 783 27.01 13.52 -23.80
N ALA A 784 25.96 12.95 -23.20
CA ALA A 784 25.19 13.62 -22.17
C ALA A 784 26.06 13.76 -20.91
N LEU A 785 26.04 14.94 -20.28
CA LEU A 785 26.64 15.18 -18.96
C LEU A 785 25.98 14.22 -17.94
N THR A 786 26.63 13.39 -17.11
CA THR A 786 28.03 12.99 -16.89
C THR A 786 28.07 11.61 -16.18
N GLN A 787 27.11 10.72 -16.44
CA GLN A 787 27.08 9.38 -15.83
C GLN A 787 26.68 8.35 -16.89
N ASP A 788 27.61 7.48 -17.24
CA ASP A 788 27.32 6.30 -18.06
C ASP A 788 27.10 5.06 -17.18
N LEU A 789 26.47 4.00 -17.69
CA LEU A 789 26.20 2.79 -16.92
C LEU A 789 27.50 2.22 -16.34
N GLY A 790 28.56 2.17 -17.16
CA GLY A 790 29.88 1.71 -16.74
C GLY A 790 30.45 2.47 -15.54
N GLU A 791 30.29 3.80 -15.51
CA GLU A 791 30.76 4.64 -14.39
C GLU A 791 29.90 4.45 -13.13
N LEU A 792 28.57 4.33 -13.30
CA LEU A 792 27.66 4.15 -12.18
C LEU A 792 27.87 2.83 -11.43
N VAL A 793 28.28 1.77 -12.15
CA VAL A 793 28.48 0.43 -11.59
C VAL A 793 29.93 0.11 -11.26
N ALA A 794 30.88 0.93 -11.70
CA ALA A 794 32.31 0.76 -11.41
C ALA A 794 32.57 0.63 -9.91
N GLY A 795 33.23 -0.46 -9.51
CA GLY A 795 33.54 -0.77 -8.11
C GLY A 795 32.34 -1.15 -7.23
N LYS A 796 31.14 -1.24 -7.79
CA LYS A 796 29.91 -1.63 -7.07
C LYS A 796 29.37 -3.01 -7.46
N VAL A 797 29.77 -3.52 -8.62
CA VAL A 797 29.54 -4.90 -9.03
C VAL A 797 30.74 -5.78 -8.67
N SER A 798 30.50 -7.07 -8.50
CA SER A 798 31.53 -8.07 -8.21
C SER A 798 32.56 -8.16 -9.33
N ALA A 799 33.78 -8.63 -8.99
CA ALA A 799 34.86 -8.80 -9.98
C ALA A 799 34.54 -9.82 -11.08
N ALA A 800 33.57 -10.71 -10.84
CA ALA A 800 33.10 -11.69 -11.82
C ALA A 800 31.97 -11.14 -12.72
N CYS A 801 31.42 -9.96 -12.42
CA CYS A 801 30.44 -9.31 -13.27
C CYS A 801 31.11 -8.71 -14.50
N VAL A 802 30.65 -9.09 -15.68
CA VAL A 802 31.09 -8.50 -16.95
C VAL A 802 30.12 -7.39 -17.34
N VAL A 803 30.63 -6.22 -17.74
CA VAL A 803 29.84 -5.12 -18.31
C VAL A 803 30.56 -4.60 -19.54
N ARG A 804 29.86 -4.52 -20.69
CA ARG A 804 30.41 -4.12 -21.99
C ARG A 804 29.48 -3.16 -22.71
N ALA A 805 30.06 -2.19 -23.40
CA ALA A 805 29.34 -1.33 -24.33
C ALA A 805 29.36 -1.92 -25.75
N GLY A 806 28.29 -1.73 -26.53
CA GLY A 806 28.25 -2.06 -27.95
C GLY A 806 28.37 -3.56 -28.28
N GLU A 807 27.81 -4.46 -27.47
CA GLU A 807 27.91 -5.91 -27.68
C GLU A 807 27.01 -6.38 -28.84
N PRO A 808 27.55 -7.02 -29.90
CA PRO A 808 26.76 -7.54 -31.02
C PRO A 808 25.80 -8.66 -30.60
N LEU A 809 24.49 -8.47 -30.81
CA LEU A 809 23.47 -9.44 -30.37
C LEU A 809 23.21 -10.57 -31.37
N ALA A 810 23.61 -10.41 -32.64
CA ALA A 810 23.53 -11.50 -33.63
C ALA A 810 24.20 -12.79 -33.13
N ARG A 811 25.35 -12.69 -32.45
CA ARG A 811 26.08 -13.84 -31.89
C ARG A 811 25.49 -14.39 -30.60
N ARG A 812 24.48 -13.72 -30.04
CA ARG A 812 23.83 -14.04 -28.76
C ARG A 812 22.39 -14.53 -28.94
N THR A 813 21.91 -14.62 -30.18
CA THR A 813 20.56 -15.12 -30.54
C THR A 813 20.65 -16.32 -31.47
N THR A 814 19.60 -17.15 -31.53
CA THR A 814 19.61 -18.34 -32.41
C THR A 814 19.28 -18.03 -33.86
N LEU A 815 18.62 -16.90 -34.14
CA LEU A 815 18.35 -16.43 -35.50
C LEU A 815 19.62 -15.84 -36.15
N GLY A 816 20.55 -15.32 -35.34
CA GLY A 816 21.85 -14.87 -35.84
C GLY A 816 21.84 -13.51 -36.51
N VAL A 817 20.82 -12.67 -36.28
CA VAL A 817 20.64 -11.36 -36.95
C VAL A 817 20.51 -10.22 -35.94
N GLY A 818 20.70 -8.99 -36.42
CA GLY A 818 20.49 -7.76 -35.67
C GLY A 818 21.77 -7.08 -35.15
N GLY A 819 21.59 -5.84 -34.69
CA GLY A 819 22.66 -4.93 -34.25
C GLY A 819 23.18 -5.18 -32.83
N ALA A 820 23.86 -4.19 -32.27
CA ALA A 820 24.48 -4.27 -30.96
C ALA A 820 23.57 -3.76 -29.83
N ALA A 821 23.72 -4.31 -28.64
CA ALA A 821 23.19 -3.69 -27.42
C ALA A 821 24.08 -2.52 -27.01
N ARG A 822 23.47 -1.41 -26.58
CA ARG A 822 24.22 -0.30 -25.98
C ARG A 822 25.03 -0.76 -24.78
N TRP A 823 24.40 -1.53 -23.90
CA TRP A 823 25.04 -2.17 -22.75
C TRP A 823 24.71 -3.65 -22.69
N TYR A 824 25.69 -4.46 -22.31
CA TYR A 824 25.55 -5.89 -22.07
C TYR A 824 26.25 -6.26 -20.77
N ALA A 825 25.55 -6.97 -19.90
CA ALA A 825 26.11 -7.40 -18.63
C ALA A 825 25.85 -8.87 -18.33
N GLU A 826 26.85 -9.51 -17.71
CA GLU A 826 26.83 -10.87 -17.19
C GLU A 826 27.05 -10.81 -15.66
N PRO A 827 26.01 -10.55 -14.85
CA PRO A 827 26.12 -10.54 -13.39
C PRO A 827 26.41 -11.93 -12.81
N ALA A 828 27.25 -11.99 -11.79
CA ALA A 828 27.59 -13.23 -11.09
C ALA A 828 26.71 -13.48 -9.86
N THR A 829 26.15 -12.41 -9.28
CA THR A 829 25.37 -12.44 -8.04
C THR A 829 24.06 -11.65 -8.15
N VAL A 830 23.13 -11.88 -7.22
CA VAL A 830 21.90 -11.09 -7.09
C VAL A 830 22.20 -9.61 -6.87
N ASP A 831 23.22 -9.28 -6.08
CA ASP A 831 23.62 -7.90 -5.80
C ASP A 831 24.11 -7.18 -7.08
N ASP A 832 24.83 -7.88 -7.96
CA ASP A 832 25.23 -7.33 -9.26
C ASP A 832 24.01 -6.93 -10.08
N VAL A 833 23.00 -7.80 -10.14
CA VAL A 833 21.73 -7.54 -10.85
C VAL A 833 21.05 -6.31 -10.25
N VAL A 834 20.96 -6.21 -8.92
CA VAL A 834 20.34 -5.07 -8.24
C VAL A 834 21.07 -3.76 -8.57
N VAL A 835 22.40 -3.75 -8.54
CA VAL A 835 23.22 -2.58 -8.89
C VAL A 835 23.00 -2.17 -10.34
N LEU A 836 23.00 -3.13 -11.27
CA LEU A 836 22.77 -2.90 -12.69
C LEU A 836 21.36 -2.36 -12.98
N LEU A 837 20.33 -2.95 -12.38
CA LEU A 837 18.94 -2.51 -12.53
C LEU A 837 18.72 -1.10 -11.96
N ARG A 838 19.30 -0.80 -10.80
CA ARG A 838 19.24 0.55 -10.22
C ARG A 838 19.96 1.59 -11.07
N ALA A 839 21.14 1.24 -11.60
CA ALA A 839 21.88 2.12 -12.49
C ALA A 839 21.11 2.35 -13.81
N ALA A 840 20.54 1.29 -14.40
CA ALA A 840 19.69 1.41 -15.58
C ALA A 840 18.44 2.28 -15.31
N GLY A 841 17.77 2.08 -14.17
CA GLY A 841 16.63 2.89 -13.74
C GLY A 841 16.99 4.37 -13.57
N ARG A 842 18.13 4.68 -12.96
CA ARG A 842 18.65 6.05 -12.80
C ARG A 842 18.95 6.73 -14.14
N LEU A 843 19.37 5.96 -15.14
CA LEU A 843 19.67 6.46 -16.49
C LEU A 843 18.44 6.45 -17.42
N GLY A 844 17.30 5.95 -16.96
CA GLY A 844 16.14 5.71 -17.84
C GLY A 844 16.47 4.76 -18.99
N LEU A 845 17.40 3.83 -18.76
CA LEU A 845 17.88 2.86 -19.74
C LEU A 845 16.96 1.62 -19.70
N PRO A 846 16.24 1.27 -20.79
CA PRO A 846 15.45 0.06 -20.82
C PRO A 846 16.38 -1.15 -20.71
N TYR A 847 15.90 -2.26 -20.16
CA TYR A 847 16.68 -3.49 -20.10
C TYR A 847 15.89 -4.72 -20.53
N PHE A 848 16.62 -5.76 -20.93
CA PHE A 848 16.04 -7.03 -21.33
C PHE A 848 16.90 -8.20 -20.81
N VAL A 849 16.24 -9.20 -20.21
CA VAL A 849 16.92 -10.42 -19.73
C VAL A 849 17.02 -11.43 -20.86
N LEU A 850 18.22 -11.57 -21.40
CA LEU A 850 18.51 -12.49 -22.48
C LEU A 850 18.78 -13.91 -21.93
N GLY A 851 17.84 -14.81 -22.21
CA GLY A 851 18.05 -16.26 -22.07
C GLY A 851 19.00 -16.79 -23.14
N ARG A 852 18.52 -17.74 -23.97
CA ARG A 852 19.29 -18.26 -25.12
C ARG A 852 19.03 -17.53 -26.44
N GLY A 853 18.24 -16.45 -26.41
CA GLY A 853 17.87 -15.66 -27.58
C GLY A 853 17.14 -16.45 -28.67
N SER A 854 16.33 -17.45 -28.27
CA SER A 854 15.68 -18.39 -29.18
C SER A 854 14.34 -17.96 -29.78
N ASN A 855 13.74 -16.90 -29.24
CA ASN A 855 12.45 -16.35 -29.65
C ASN A 855 12.53 -14.84 -29.93
N LEU A 856 13.67 -14.38 -30.48
CA LEU A 856 13.95 -12.96 -30.66
C LEU A 856 14.26 -12.63 -32.12
N LEU A 857 13.71 -11.51 -32.57
CA LEU A 857 14.18 -10.75 -33.71
C LEU A 857 14.82 -9.46 -33.16
N VAL A 858 16.14 -9.33 -33.34
CA VAL A 858 16.86 -8.11 -32.97
C VAL A 858 16.91 -7.18 -34.18
N PRO A 859 16.44 -5.93 -34.08
CA PRO A 859 16.56 -4.93 -35.15
C PRO A 859 18.02 -4.70 -35.59
N ASP A 860 18.23 -4.27 -36.84
CA ASP A 860 19.58 -4.03 -37.38
C ASP A 860 20.32 -2.87 -36.69
N ASP A 861 19.58 -1.89 -36.18
CA ASP A 861 20.08 -0.79 -35.33
C ASP A 861 20.34 -1.20 -33.87
N GLY A 862 19.98 -2.44 -33.49
CA GLY A 862 20.32 -3.04 -32.22
C GLY A 862 19.33 -2.73 -31.09
N TYR A 863 19.84 -2.67 -29.86
CA TYR A 863 19.04 -2.42 -28.65
C TYR A 863 19.67 -1.29 -27.83
N ASP A 864 19.05 -0.11 -27.86
CA ASP A 864 19.44 1.05 -27.03
C ASP A 864 19.00 0.85 -25.57
N GLY A 865 19.69 -0.06 -24.89
CA GLY A 865 19.36 -0.49 -23.54
C GLY A 865 20.43 -1.41 -22.94
N LEU A 866 20.13 -1.95 -21.76
CA LEU A 866 20.94 -2.96 -21.07
C LEU A 866 20.43 -4.37 -21.34
N ILE A 867 21.26 -5.23 -21.92
CA ILE A 867 21.01 -6.66 -21.97
C ILE A 867 21.63 -7.33 -20.74
N LEU A 868 20.81 -8.02 -19.96
CA LEU A 868 21.24 -8.87 -18.85
C LEU A 868 21.27 -10.32 -19.31
N HIS A 869 22.43 -10.96 -19.24
CA HIS A 869 22.58 -12.40 -19.47
C HIS A 869 23.05 -13.06 -18.18
N LEU A 870 22.51 -14.23 -17.81
CA LEU A 870 22.83 -14.90 -16.54
C LEU A 870 23.68 -16.17 -16.76
N PRO A 871 24.95 -16.07 -17.20
CA PRO A 871 25.74 -17.24 -17.56
C PRO A 871 26.47 -17.90 -16.40
N ALA A 872 26.61 -17.22 -15.25
CA ALA A 872 27.33 -17.76 -14.10
C ALA A 872 26.70 -19.07 -13.61
N GLU A 873 27.54 -20.02 -13.17
CA GLU A 873 27.11 -21.36 -12.76
C GLU A 873 26.06 -21.34 -11.63
N SER A 874 26.15 -20.35 -10.73
CA SER A 874 25.18 -20.10 -9.66
C SER A 874 23.74 -19.95 -10.18
N TRP A 875 23.55 -19.32 -11.34
CA TRP A 875 22.23 -19.15 -11.95
C TRP A 875 21.70 -20.44 -12.58
N GLY A 876 22.57 -21.41 -12.87
CA GLY A 876 22.26 -22.66 -13.54
C GLY A 876 21.93 -23.83 -12.62
N GLN A 877 22.00 -23.64 -11.29
CA GLN A 877 21.90 -24.74 -10.33
C GLN A 877 20.53 -25.42 -10.33
N VAL A 878 20.55 -26.74 -10.20
CA VAL A 878 19.38 -27.60 -9.98
C VAL A 878 19.60 -28.37 -8.69
N THR A 879 18.70 -28.19 -7.71
CA THR A 879 18.78 -28.80 -6.38
C THR A 879 17.53 -29.62 -6.11
N ASP A 880 17.71 -30.87 -5.69
CA ASP A 880 16.62 -31.71 -5.20
C ASP A 880 16.22 -31.30 -3.77
N LEU A 881 14.95 -30.99 -3.57
CA LEU A 881 14.37 -30.61 -2.27
C LEU A 881 13.62 -31.76 -1.58
N GLY A 882 13.59 -32.94 -2.20
CA GLY A 882 12.78 -34.08 -1.75
C GLY A 882 11.31 -33.97 -2.15
N ASP A 883 10.59 -35.09 -2.01
CA ASP A 883 9.16 -35.22 -2.34
C ASP A 883 8.81 -34.83 -3.80
N GLY A 884 9.74 -35.10 -4.72
CA GLY A 884 9.58 -34.76 -6.14
C GLY A 884 9.65 -33.26 -6.44
N ARG A 885 10.27 -32.45 -5.56
CA ARG A 885 10.47 -31.02 -5.77
C ARG A 885 11.90 -30.68 -6.16
N LEU A 886 12.06 -29.83 -7.17
CA LEU A 886 13.34 -29.32 -7.64
C LEU A 886 13.38 -27.80 -7.50
N ARG A 887 14.41 -27.25 -6.86
CA ARG A 887 14.74 -25.83 -7.00
C ARG A 887 15.66 -25.64 -8.20
N VAL A 888 15.26 -24.80 -9.13
CA VAL A 888 15.93 -24.59 -10.40
C VAL A 888 16.26 -23.10 -10.55
N GLY A 889 17.51 -22.75 -10.81
CA GLY A 889 17.92 -21.38 -11.04
C GLY A 889 17.42 -20.81 -12.38
N GLY A 890 17.21 -19.49 -12.46
CA GLY A 890 16.67 -18.82 -13.65
C GLY A 890 17.55 -18.93 -14.90
N GLY A 891 18.87 -19.11 -14.73
CA GLY A 891 19.83 -19.34 -15.80
C GLY A 891 19.93 -20.81 -16.24
N ALA A 892 19.31 -21.76 -15.52
CA ALA A 892 19.42 -23.19 -15.82
C ALA A 892 18.89 -23.52 -17.21
N LYS A 893 19.67 -24.28 -17.98
CA LYS A 893 19.25 -24.70 -19.32
C LYS A 893 18.19 -25.78 -19.19
N LEU A 894 17.16 -25.72 -20.03
CA LEU A 894 16.08 -26.71 -20.00
C LEU A 894 16.59 -28.15 -20.19
N LYS A 895 17.58 -28.35 -21.06
CA LYS A 895 18.23 -29.66 -21.27
C LYS A 895 18.91 -30.20 -20.00
N GLU A 896 19.54 -29.32 -19.21
CA GLU A 896 20.21 -29.71 -17.96
C GLU A 896 19.17 -30.09 -16.91
N LEU A 897 18.05 -29.35 -16.83
CA LEU A 897 16.90 -29.69 -15.99
C LEU A 897 16.32 -31.06 -16.35
N CYS A 898 16.05 -31.33 -17.64
CA CYS A 898 15.53 -32.63 -18.07
C CYS A 898 16.50 -33.77 -17.73
N GLY A 899 17.80 -33.58 -18.00
CA GLY A 899 18.83 -34.57 -17.68
C GLY A 899 18.94 -34.86 -16.18
N PHE A 900 18.84 -33.83 -15.33
CA PHE A 900 18.83 -33.97 -13.89
C PHE A 900 17.57 -34.73 -13.41
N ALA A 901 16.39 -34.31 -13.86
CA ALA A 901 15.12 -34.95 -13.50
C ALA A 901 15.10 -36.43 -13.89
N ALA A 902 15.58 -36.77 -15.10
CA ALA A 902 15.68 -38.14 -15.56
C ALA A 902 16.60 -38.99 -14.67
N LYS A 903 17.78 -38.46 -14.29
CA LYS A 903 18.71 -39.14 -13.38
C LYS A 903 18.12 -39.32 -11.98
N ALA A 904 17.27 -38.40 -11.53
CA ALA A 904 16.57 -38.46 -10.26
C ALA A 904 15.27 -39.32 -10.31
N GLY A 905 14.92 -39.89 -11.47
CA GLY A 905 13.70 -40.68 -11.63
C GLY A 905 12.40 -39.88 -11.57
N LEU A 906 12.44 -38.57 -11.86
CA LEU A 906 11.30 -37.65 -11.78
C LEU A 906 10.67 -37.39 -13.15
N THR A 907 9.36 -37.62 -13.27
CA THR A 907 8.60 -37.43 -14.52
C THR A 907 7.92 -36.06 -14.59
N GLY A 908 7.52 -35.65 -15.80
CA GLY A 908 6.77 -34.42 -16.06
C GLY A 908 7.61 -33.27 -16.64
N PHE A 909 8.91 -33.47 -16.86
CA PHE A 909 9.84 -32.47 -17.42
C PHE A 909 10.26 -32.78 -18.87
N GLU A 910 9.86 -33.93 -19.41
CA GLU A 910 10.33 -34.48 -20.69
C GLU A 910 9.99 -33.57 -21.87
N PHE A 911 8.86 -32.86 -21.80
CA PHE A 911 8.39 -31.95 -22.86
C PHE A 911 9.31 -30.74 -23.09
N LEU A 912 10.18 -30.43 -22.13
CA LEU A 912 11.17 -29.36 -22.23
C LEU A 912 12.38 -29.77 -23.10
N GLU A 913 12.52 -31.07 -23.39
CA GLU A 913 13.61 -31.58 -24.22
C GLU A 913 13.57 -30.96 -25.63
N GLY A 914 14.74 -30.49 -26.06
CA GLY A 914 14.89 -29.80 -27.34
C GLY A 914 14.27 -28.39 -27.42
N ILE A 915 13.68 -27.84 -26.34
CA ILE A 915 13.36 -26.40 -26.29
C ILE A 915 14.67 -25.63 -26.02
N PRO A 916 15.14 -24.78 -26.94
CA PRO A 916 16.27 -23.91 -26.65
C PRO A 916 15.82 -22.81 -25.68
N GLY A 917 16.34 -22.80 -24.45
CA GLY A 917 16.02 -21.76 -23.47
C GLY A 917 16.67 -21.97 -22.11
N THR A 918 16.48 -20.97 -21.24
CA THR A 918 16.73 -21.07 -19.80
C THR A 918 15.39 -21.14 -19.06
N LEU A 919 15.40 -21.55 -17.80
CA LEU A 919 14.19 -21.54 -16.96
C LEU A 919 13.53 -20.16 -16.92
N GLY A 920 14.29 -19.09 -16.71
CA GLY A 920 13.77 -17.73 -16.60
C GLY A 920 13.07 -17.26 -17.88
N GLY A 921 13.70 -17.47 -19.03
CA GLY A 921 13.06 -17.18 -20.32
C GLY A 921 11.82 -18.04 -20.57
N SER A 922 11.83 -19.28 -20.09
CA SER A 922 10.70 -20.20 -20.23
C SER A 922 9.51 -19.79 -19.38
N LEU A 923 9.73 -19.38 -18.12
CA LEU A 923 8.68 -18.87 -17.25
C LEU A 923 8.08 -17.58 -17.81
N ARG A 924 8.90 -16.63 -18.27
CA ARG A 924 8.41 -15.39 -18.90
C ARG A 924 7.51 -15.67 -20.11
N MET A 925 7.84 -16.68 -20.90
CA MET A 925 7.13 -17.02 -22.13
C MET A 925 6.09 -18.11 -21.94
N ASN A 926 5.83 -18.59 -20.71
CA ASN A 926 5.11 -19.83 -20.46
C ASN A 926 5.48 -20.91 -21.50
N ALA A 927 6.75 -21.31 -21.58
CA ALA A 927 7.22 -22.17 -22.66
C ALA A 927 6.54 -23.54 -22.60
N GLY A 928 5.96 -23.95 -23.73
CA GLY A 928 5.35 -25.26 -23.89
C GLY A 928 5.69 -25.91 -25.23
N ALA A 929 5.58 -27.25 -25.23
CA ALA A 929 5.70 -28.12 -26.39
C ALA A 929 4.95 -29.43 -26.13
N MET A 930 4.45 -30.08 -27.19
CA MET A 930 3.88 -31.43 -27.13
C MET A 930 2.79 -31.64 -26.05
N GLY A 931 1.99 -30.61 -25.77
CA GLY A 931 0.89 -30.67 -24.80
C GLY A 931 1.26 -30.41 -23.34
N GLY A 932 2.52 -30.05 -23.04
CA GLY A 932 2.96 -29.61 -21.72
C GLY A 932 3.43 -28.16 -21.71
N TRP A 933 3.25 -27.48 -20.58
CA TRP A 933 3.64 -26.09 -20.32
C TRP A 933 4.50 -25.98 -19.07
N ILE A 934 5.48 -25.08 -19.05
CA ILE A 934 6.39 -24.90 -17.90
C ILE A 934 5.62 -24.65 -16.60
N PHE A 935 4.53 -23.89 -16.66
CA PHE A 935 3.72 -23.56 -15.51
C PHE A 935 2.85 -24.72 -15.00
N ASP A 936 2.79 -25.85 -15.71
CA ASP A 936 2.15 -27.08 -15.22
C ASP A 936 2.97 -27.76 -14.12
N VAL A 937 4.27 -27.46 -14.04
CA VAL A 937 5.19 -28.04 -13.06
C VAL A 937 5.68 -27.01 -12.05
N VAL A 938 5.24 -25.75 -12.10
CA VAL A 938 5.67 -24.70 -11.16
C VAL A 938 4.87 -24.79 -9.87
N GLU A 939 5.56 -24.82 -8.73
CA GLU A 939 4.99 -24.67 -7.37
C GLU A 939 5.11 -23.21 -6.90
N SER A 940 6.29 -22.61 -7.09
CA SER A 940 6.56 -21.20 -6.78
C SER A 940 7.69 -20.64 -7.64
N VAL A 941 7.71 -19.31 -7.80
CA VAL A 941 8.76 -18.58 -8.53
C VAL A 941 9.33 -17.50 -7.62
N GLU A 942 10.64 -17.32 -7.69
CA GLU A 942 11.40 -16.24 -7.05
C GLU A 942 12.04 -15.36 -8.13
N TRP A 943 11.84 -14.05 -8.04
CA TRP A 943 12.33 -13.09 -9.03
C TRP A 943 12.72 -11.77 -8.39
N LEU A 944 13.60 -11.01 -9.07
CA LEU A 944 13.79 -9.59 -8.79
C LEU A 944 12.79 -8.79 -9.61
N SER A 945 12.06 -7.90 -8.94
CA SER A 945 11.29 -6.85 -9.59
C SER A 945 12.23 -5.86 -10.32
N PRO A 946 11.71 -5.03 -11.23
CA PRO A 946 12.50 -3.99 -11.91
C PRO A 946 13.27 -3.02 -10.99
N ARG A 947 12.94 -2.98 -9.71
CA ARG A 947 13.62 -2.14 -8.69
C ARG A 947 14.67 -2.87 -7.87
N GLY A 948 14.96 -4.12 -8.22
CA GLY A 948 15.91 -4.95 -7.49
C GLY A 948 15.38 -5.43 -6.14
N VAL A 949 14.06 -5.56 -5.97
CA VAL A 949 13.47 -6.18 -4.78
C VAL A 949 13.13 -7.64 -5.07
N VAL A 950 13.60 -8.55 -4.22
CA VAL A 950 13.29 -9.98 -4.31
C VAL A 950 11.82 -10.21 -3.98
N ARG A 951 11.18 -11.04 -4.79
CA ARG A 951 9.78 -11.44 -4.69
C ARG A 951 9.72 -12.96 -4.78
N ALA A 952 8.77 -13.54 -4.05
CA ALA A 952 8.43 -14.94 -4.19
C ALA A 952 6.91 -15.08 -4.14
N ALA A 953 6.35 -15.90 -5.03
CA ALA A 953 4.93 -16.16 -5.07
C ALA A 953 4.66 -17.59 -5.52
N ARG A 954 3.51 -18.11 -5.09
CA ARG A 954 3.02 -19.43 -5.51
C ARG A 954 2.47 -19.35 -6.94
N ARG A 955 2.34 -20.51 -7.57
CA ARG A 955 1.87 -20.66 -8.96
C ARG A 955 0.56 -19.92 -9.28
N ASP A 956 -0.37 -19.90 -8.33
CA ASP A 956 -1.70 -19.28 -8.43
C ASP A 956 -1.67 -17.75 -8.54
N CYS A 957 -0.52 -17.12 -8.27
CA CYS A 957 -0.31 -15.69 -8.44
C CYS A 957 0.10 -15.28 -9.88
N PHE A 958 0.23 -16.24 -10.80
CA PHE A 958 0.72 -15.99 -12.16
C PHE A 958 -0.30 -16.38 -13.22
N ASP A 959 -0.57 -15.46 -14.15
CA ASP A 959 -1.33 -15.77 -15.35
C ASP A 959 -0.41 -16.43 -16.37
N ALA A 960 -0.54 -17.75 -16.52
CA ALA A 960 0.18 -18.48 -17.56
C ALA A 960 -0.62 -18.47 -18.85
N LEU A 961 -0.52 -17.35 -19.57
CA LEU A 961 -1.18 -17.17 -20.85
C LEU A 961 -0.42 -17.92 -21.94
N TYR A 962 -1.04 -18.04 -23.12
CA TYR A 962 -0.36 -18.61 -24.28
C TYR A 962 0.84 -17.73 -24.65
N ARG A 963 2.04 -18.31 -24.54
CA ARG A 963 3.32 -17.65 -24.84
C ARG A 963 3.61 -16.38 -24.01
N ASP A 964 3.00 -16.22 -22.84
CA ASP A 964 3.13 -15.00 -22.05
C ASP A 964 2.89 -15.24 -20.55
N CYS A 965 3.52 -14.40 -19.73
CA CYS A 965 3.29 -14.32 -18.29
C CYS A 965 3.47 -12.86 -17.83
N PRO A 966 2.37 -12.07 -17.78
CA PRO A 966 2.39 -10.63 -17.49
C PRO A 966 3.18 -10.24 -16.24
N GLN A 967 3.02 -11.01 -15.16
CA GLN A 967 3.64 -10.73 -13.86
C GLN A 967 5.17 -10.81 -13.88
N LEU A 968 5.75 -11.47 -14.89
CA LEU A 968 7.20 -11.58 -15.07
C LEU A 968 7.76 -10.60 -16.11
N HIS A 969 6.97 -9.64 -16.59
CA HIS A 969 7.47 -8.59 -17.48
C HIS A 969 8.47 -7.69 -16.74
N GLY A 970 9.66 -7.52 -17.33
CA GLY A 970 10.78 -6.84 -16.68
C GLY A 970 11.38 -7.58 -15.48
N ALA A 971 10.85 -8.74 -15.06
CA ALA A 971 11.41 -9.48 -13.95
C ALA A 971 12.73 -10.16 -14.32
N VAL A 972 13.67 -10.22 -13.36
CA VAL A 972 14.82 -11.14 -13.44
C VAL A 972 14.51 -12.36 -12.59
N VAL A 973 14.13 -13.47 -13.22
CA VAL A 973 13.87 -14.72 -12.50
C VAL A 973 15.15 -15.22 -11.83
N LEU A 974 15.13 -15.38 -10.51
CA LEU A 974 16.26 -15.90 -9.74
C LEU A 974 16.19 -17.42 -9.66
N SER A 975 15.03 -17.96 -9.27
CA SER A 975 14.81 -19.39 -9.14
C SER A 975 13.32 -19.76 -9.24
N ALA A 976 13.00 -21.03 -9.42
CA ALA A 976 11.66 -21.56 -9.21
C ALA A 976 11.72 -22.92 -8.52
N VAL A 977 10.70 -23.21 -7.71
CA VAL A 977 10.44 -24.56 -7.21
C VAL A 977 9.48 -25.24 -8.18
N LEU A 978 9.94 -26.32 -8.79
CA LEU A 978 9.16 -27.16 -9.68
C LEU A 978 8.79 -28.47 -9.00
N ARG A 979 7.59 -29.00 -9.27
CA ARG A 979 7.08 -30.25 -8.74
C ARG A 979 6.88 -31.27 -9.87
N ALA A 980 7.50 -32.42 -9.72
CA ALA A 980 7.35 -33.56 -10.62
C ALA A 980 5.90 -34.07 -10.61
N ARG A 981 5.47 -34.62 -11.76
CA ARG A 981 4.15 -35.26 -11.87
C ARG A 981 4.12 -36.66 -11.27
N GLY A 982 5.28 -37.30 -11.13
CA GLY A 982 5.44 -38.62 -10.55
C GLY A 982 6.89 -39.10 -10.65
N THR A 983 7.06 -40.42 -10.51
CA THR A 983 8.37 -41.09 -10.56
C THR A 983 8.36 -42.26 -11.54
N ALA A 984 9.48 -42.49 -12.23
CA ALA A 984 9.69 -43.63 -13.12
C ALA A 984 11.17 -44.04 -13.16
N THR A 985 11.49 -45.16 -13.81
CA THR A 985 12.89 -45.56 -14.03
C THR A 985 13.60 -44.55 -14.94
N THR A 986 14.91 -44.36 -14.71
CA THR A 986 15.73 -43.43 -15.50
C THR A 986 15.65 -43.77 -17.00
N GLU A 987 15.62 -45.05 -17.33
CA GLU A 987 15.55 -45.58 -18.70
C GLU A 987 14.24 -45.18 -19.39
N ALA A 988 13.10 -45.31 -18.70
CA ALA A 988 11.80 -44.95 -19.25
C ALA A 988 11.68 -43.45 -19.55
N ILE A 989 12.20 -42.61 -18.64
CA ILE A 989 12.20 -41.15 -18.82
C ILE A 989 13.11 -40.77 -20.00
N ARG A 990 14.31 -41.36 -20.08
CA ARG A 990 15.23 -41.13 -21.21
C ARG A 990 14.64 -41.56 -22.54
N GLN A 991 13.90 -42.68 -22.57
CA GLN A 991 13.20 -43.12 -23.77
C GLN A 991 12.16 -42.08 -24.21
N THR A 992 11.34 -41.58 -23.27
CA THR A 992 10.34 -40.54 -23.58
C THR A 992 11.00 -39.25 -24.08
N MET A 993 12.09 -38.82 -23.45
CA MET A 993 12.87 -37.66 -23.89
C MET A 993 13.43 -37.86 -25.30
N GLU A 994 13.97 -39.04 -25.63
CA GLU A 994 14.50 -39.32 -26.97
C GLU A 994 13.38 -39.37 -28.01
N GLU A 995 12.22 -39.96 -27.71
CA GLU A 995 11.05 -39.96 -28.59
C GLU A 995 10.56 -38.53 -28.90
N MET A 996 10.46 -37.66 -27.88
CA MET A 996 10.11 -36.25 -28.06
C MET A 996 11.20 -35.49 -28.82
N GLY A 997 12.47 -35.74 -28.52
CA GLY A 997 13.62 -35.17 -29.20
C GLY A 997 13.65 -35.53 -30.69
N GLN A 998 13.40 -36.79 -31.04
CA GLN A 998 13.34 -37.28 -32.43
C GLN A 998 12.19 -36.62 -33.19
N LYS A 999 10.98 -36.59 -32.61
CA LYS A 999 9.82 -35.91 -33.21
C LYS A 999 10.11 -34.44 -33.53
N ARG A 1000 10.83 -33.75 -32.64
CA ARG A 1000 11.21 -32.34 -32.86
C ARG A 1000 12.26 -32.18 -33.95
N ARG A 1001 13.33 -32.99 -33.91
CA ARG A 1001 14.39 -32.98 -34.93
C ARG A 1001 13.88 -33.28 -36.34
N ALA A 1002 12.82 -34.07 -36.47
CA ALA A 1002 12.20 -34.40 -37.75
C ALA A 1002 11.25 -33.31 -38.27
N SER A 1003 10.67 -32.49 -37.39
CA SER A 1003 9.60 -31.53 -37.74
C SER A 1003 10.05 -30.07 -37.80
N GLN A 1004 11.28 -29.75 -37.38
CA GLN A 1004 11.79 -28.38 -37.29
C GLN A 1004 13.16 -28.24 -38.00
N PRO A 1005 13.44 -27.09 -38.64
CA PRO A 1005 14.71 -26.84 -39.28
C PRO A 1005 15.86 -26.76 -38.26
N ARG A 1006 17.08 -27.07 -38.71
CA ARG A 1006 18.31 -26.93 -37.91
C ARG A 1006 19.02 -25.60 -38.13
N ASP A 1007 18.69 -24.93 -39.23
CA ASP A 1007 19.24 -23.63 -39.59
C ASP A 1007 18.89 -22.55 -38.55
N PRO A 1008 19.70 -21.50 -38.41
CA PRO A 1008 19.46 -20.39 -37.50
C PRO A 1008 18.04 -19.81 -37.66
N SER A 1009 17.24 -19.85 -36.60
CA SER A 1009 15.85 -19.37 -36.58
C SER A 1009 15.42 -18.90 -35.20
N ALA A 1010 14.33 -18.13 -35.12
CA ALA A 1010 13.70 -17.70 -33.86
C ALA A 1010 12.52 -18.60 -33.43
N GLY A 1011 12.43 -19.82 -33.97
CA GLY A 1011 11.28 -20.69 -33.77
C GLY A 1011 10.12 -20.37 -34.73
N CYS A 1012 8.88 -20.71 -34.30
CA CYS A 1012 7.67 -20.35 -35.02
C CYS A 1012 7.53 -18.82 -35.06
N VAL A 1013 7.40 -18.26 -36.27
CA VAL A 1013 7.35 -16.82 -36.48
C VAL A 1013 5.97 -16.24 -36.16
N PHE A 1014 4.90 -16.98 -36.44
CA PHE A 1014 3.52 -16.56 -36.23
C PHE A 1014 2.78 -17.46 -35.25
N ARG A 1015 1.87 -16.86 -34.48
CA ARG A 1015 0.93 -17.60 -33.62
C ARG A 1015 -0.04 -18.40 -34.48
N ASN A 1016 -0.49 -19.54 -33.98
CA ASN A 1016 -1.58 -20.26 -34.62
C ASN A 1016 -2.91 -19.53 -34.40
N PRO A 1017 -3.74 -19.33 -35.45
CA PRO A 1017 -5.14 -18.96 -35.30
C PRO A 1017 -5.92 -19.98 -34.47
N ASP A 1018 -7.03 -19.58 -33.86
CA ASP A 1018 -7.81 -20.48 -32.98
C ASP A 1018 -8.36 -21.72 -33.71
N ASP A 1019 -8.66 -21.58 -35.01
CA ASP A 1019 -9.28 -22.61 -35.85
C ASP A 1019 -8.31 -23.26 -36.85
N ASP A 1020 -7.03 -22.89 -36.86
CA ASP A 1020 -6.08 -23.34 -37.87
C ASP A 1020 -4.60 -23.29 -37.41
N LYS A 1021 -3.68 -23.78 -38.24
CA LYS A 1021 -2.23 -23.71 -38.00
C LYS A 1021 -1.59 -22.73 -38.98
N ALA A 1022 -0.82 -21.77 -38.45
CA ALA A 1022 -0.12 -20.80 -39.28
C ALA A 1022 0.80 -21.49 -40.31
N GLY A 1023 1.53 -22.53 -39.91
CA GLY A 1023 2.37 -23.30 -40.83
C GLY A 1023 1.59 -23.92 -42.00
N ARG A 1024 0.38 -24.44 -41.76
CA ARG A 1024 -0.47 -25.01 -42.82
C ARG A 1024 -0.94 -23.94 -43.80
N LEU A 1025 -1.36 -22.77 -43.30
CA LEU A 1025 -1.79 -21.64 -44.13
C LEU A 1025 -0.66 -21.10 -45.01
N ILE A 1026 0.55 -20.99 -44.46
CA ILE A 1026 1.74 -20.52 -45.20
C ILE A 1026 2.13 -21.55 -46.27
N GLU A 1027 2.08 -22.84 -45.94
CA GLU A 1027 2.35 -23.92 -46.90
C GLU A 1027 1.30 -24.01 -48.01
N ALA A 1028 0.01 -23.93 -47.69
CA ALA A 1028 -1.08 -23.88 -48.67
C ALA A 1028 -1.01 -22.63 -49.56
N SER A 1029 -0.37 -21.57 -49.08
CA SER A 1029 -0.05 -20.36 -49.85
C SER A 1029 1.17 -20.53 -50.77
N GLY A 1030 1.84 -21.69 -50.79
CA GLY A 1030 2.98 -21.98 -51.64
C GLY A 1030 4.25 -21.23 -51.27
N LEU A 1031 4.37 -20.77 -50.01
CA LEU A 1031 5.43 -19.86 -49.59
C LEU A 1031 6.71 -20.55 -49.09
N LYS A 1032 6.74 -21.88 -48.93
CA LYS A 1032 7.97 -22.62 -48.58
C LYS A 1032 9.08 -22.34 -49.60
N GLY A 1033 10.28 -22.03 -49.12
CA GLY A 1033 11.44 -21.67 -49.94
C GLY A 1033 11.43 -20.24 -50.50
N THR A 1034 10.38 -19.45 -50.24
CA THR A 1034 10.36 -18.03 -50.61
C THR A 1034 11.43 -17.30 -49.80
N HIS A 1035 12.21 -16.45 -50.47
CA HIS A 1035 13.35 -15.76 -49.87
C HIS A 1035 13.28 -14.25 -50.09
N VAL A 1036 13.82 -13.51 -49.13
CA VAL A 1036 14.17 -12.09 -49.24
C VAL A 1036 15.57 -11.95 -48.67
N GLY A 1037 16.51 -11.42 -49.45
CA GLY A 1037 17.93 -11.43 -49.07
C GLY A 1037 18.40 -12.86 -48.74
N ALA A 1038 19.07 -13.03 -47.60
CA ALA A 1038 19.50 -14.35 -47.10
C ALA A 1038 18.50 -14.99 -46.11
N ALA A 1039 17.30 -14.43 -45.94
CA ALA A 1039 16.21 -15.02 -45.18
C ALA A 1039 15.32 -15.89 -46.08
N THR A 1040 14.90 -17.07 -45.60
CA THR A 1040 13.97 -17.94 -46.34
C THR A 1040 12.92 -18.59 -45.45
N VAL A 1041 11.72 -18.81 -45.99
CA VAL A 1041 10.69 -19.63 -45.34
C VAL A 1041 11.15 -21.09 -45.41
N SER A 1042 11.31 -21.74 -44.26
CA SER A 1042 11.95 -23.05 -44.23
C SER A 1042 11.13 -24.10 -45.02
N PRO A 1043 11.79 -24.95 -45.82
CA PRO A 1043 11.11 -26.02 -46.57
C PRO A 1043 10.59 -27.13 -45.65
N ILE A 1044 11.18 -27.28 -44.46
CA ILE A 1044 10.81 -28.31 -43.47
C ILE A 1044 9.51 -27.92 -42.77
N HIS A 1045 9.47 -26.73 -42.16
CA HIS A 1045 8.30 -26.19 -41.47
C HIS A 1045 8.04 -24.75 -41.93
N ALA A 1046 6.87 -24.50 -42.54
CA ALA A 1046 6.55 -23.23 -43.19
C ALA A 1046 6.37 -22.05 -42.22
N ASN A 1047 6.08 -22.30 -40.94
CA ASN A 1047 6.04 -21.25 -39.91
C ASN A 1047 7.43 -20.82 -39.39
N PHE A 1048 8.52 -21.34 -39.95
CA PHE A 1048 9.88 -20.96 -39.58
C PHE A 1048 10.48 -20.11 -40.69
N ILE A 1049 11.09 -19.00 -40.32
CA ILE A 1049 12.00 -18.26 -41.18
C ILE A 1049 13.41 -18.56 -40.69
N VAL A 1050 14.27 -18.99 -41.61
CA VAL A 1050 15.66 -19.35 -41.33
C VAL A 1050 16.61 -18.34 -41.97
N ASN A 1051 17.72 -18.08 -41.30
CA ASN A 1051 18.83 -17.28 -41.79
C ASN A 1051 19.88 -18.21 -42.41
N LEU A 1052 20.19 -18.01 -43.70
CA LEU A 1052 21.17 -18.81 -44.45
C LEU A 1052 22.63 -18.33 -44.27
N GLY A 1053 22.87 -17.33 -43.42
CA GLY A 1053 24.20 -16.85 -43.01
C GLY A 1053 24.27 -15.34 -42.87
N ASP A 1054 23.85 -14.61 -43.91
CA ASP A 1054 24.02 -13.16 -44.04
C ASP A 1054 22.70 -12.36 -43.98
N ALA A 1055 21.63 -12.96 -43.42
CA ALA A 1055 20.34 -12.28 -43.37
C ALA A 1055 20.38 -11.08 -42.42
N ARG A 1056 19.74 -9.98 -42.83
CA ARG A 1056 19.48 -8.83 -41.95
C ARG A 1056 18.12 -8.96 -41.26
N ALA A 1057 17.93 -8.25 -40.17
CA ALA A 1057 16.61 -8.18 -39.54
C ALA A 1057 15.57 -7.59 -40.50
N ALA A 1058 15.96 -6.63 -41.34
CA ALA A 1058 15.13 -6.09 -42.41
C ALA A 1058 14.66 -7.15 -43.42
N ASP A 1059 15.51 -8.13 -43.75
CA ASP A 1059 15.16 -9.23 -44.67
C ASP A 1059 14.07 -10.13 -44.06
N ILE A 1060 14.24 -10.46 -42.76
CA ILE A 1060 13.26 -11.24 -42.00
C ILE A 1060 11.92 -10.51 -41.95
N LEU A 1061 11.93 -9.20 -41.65
CA LEU A 1061 10.71 -8.37 -41.60
C LEU A 1061 10.01 -8.28 -42.96
N ALA A 1062 10.77 -8.07 -44.04
CA ALA A 1062 10.22 -8.04 -45.39
C ALA A 1062 9.55 -9.37 -45.75
N LEU A 1063 10.20 -10.49 -45.43
CA LEU A 1063 9.63 -11.81 -45.64
C LEU A 1063 8.39 -12.07 -44.77
N MET A 1064 8.38 -11.60 -43.52
CA MET A 1064 7.20 -11.67 -42.66
C MET A 1064 6.01 -10.89 -43.24
N ARG A 1065 6.25 -9.67 -43.78
CA ARG A 1065 5.20 -8.87 -44.44
C ARG A 1065 4.63 -9.60 -45.65
N GLU A 1066 5.50 -10.19 -46.47
CA GLU A 1066 5.08 -10.94 -47.65
C GLU A 1066 4.24 -12.16 -47.28
N VAL A 1067 4.64 -12.91 -46.26
CA VAL A 1067 3.87 -14.04 -45.74
C VAL A 1067 2.49 -13.60 -45.25
N ARG A 1068 2.43 -12.54 -44.42
CA ARG A 1068 1.15 -12.01 -43.90
C ARG A 1068 0.22 -11.55 -45.03
N ARG A 1069 0.75 -10.77 -45.97
CA ARG A 1069 0.02 -10.24 -47.12
C ARG A 1069 -0.58 -11.38 -47.96
N THR A 1070 0.22 -12.39 -48.28
CA THR A 1070 -0.21 -13.50 -49.13
C THR A 1070 -1.22 -14.42 -48.43
N VAL A 1071 -1.02 -14.72 -47.14
CA VAL A 1071 -2.00 -15.52 -46.37
C VAL A 1071 -3.32 -14.76 -46.20
N GLN A 1072 -3.28 -13.45 -45.95
CA GLN A 1072 -4.48 -12.62 -45.89
C GLN A 1072 -5.22 -12.60 -47.23
N ALA A 1073 -4.49 -12.44 -48.34
CA ALA A 1073 -5.09 -12.41 -49.67
C ALA A 1073 -5.72 -13.76 -50.08
N ARG A 1074 -5.09 -14.89 -49.74
CA ARG A 1074 -5.56 -16.23 -50.14
C ARG A 1074 -6.57 -16.86 -49.19
N HIS A 1075 -6.48 -16.56 -47.90
CA HIS A 1075 -7.26 -17.24 -46.86
C HIS A 1075 -8.10 -16.29 -46.01
N GLY A 1076 -8.02 -14.96 -46.22
CA GLY A 1076 -8.76 -13.97 -45.43
C GLY A 1076 -8.31 -13.89 -43.97
N ARG A 1077 -7.14 -14.44 -43.62
CA ARG A 1077 -6.62 -14.51 -42.25
C ARG A 1077 -5.38 -13.63 -42.09
N VAL A 1078 -5.37 -12.83 -41.01
CA VAL A 1078 -4.19 -12.04 -40.62
C VAL A 1078 -3.37 -12.87 -39.65
N LEU A 1079 -2.10 -13.12 -39.99
CA LEU A 1079 -1.17 -13.80 -39.08
C LEU A 1079 -0.54 -12.78 -38.12
N HIS A 1080 -0.54 -13.13 -36.83
CA HIS A 1080 0.05 -12.34 -35.75
C HIS A 1080 1.41 -12.91 -35.35
N PRO A 1081 2.46 -12.08 -35.16
CA PRO A 1081 3.77 -12.56 -34.73
C PRO A 1081 3.75 -13.30 -33.37
N GLU A 1082 4.54 -14.36 -33.27
CA GLU A 1082 4.83 -15.09 -32.01
C GLU A 1082 6.17 -14.69 -31.40
N ILE A 1083 7.17 -14.41 -32.23
CA ILE A 1083 8.50 -13.99 -31.77
C ILE A 1083 8.48 -12.58 -31.19
N VAL A 1084 9.45 -12.27 -30.34
CA VAL A 1084 9.58 -10.95 -29.71
C VAL A 1084 10.50 -10.06 -30.56
N ALA A 1085 10.01 -8.90 -30.97
CA ALA A 1085 10.83 -7.85 -31.57
C ALA A 1085 11.54 -7.10 -30.44
N LEU A 1086 12.86 -7.25 -30.33
CA LEU A 1086 13.59 -6.69 -29.20
C LEU A 1086 13.62 -5.15 -29.26
N GLY A 1087 13.03 -4.49 -28.26
CA GLY A 1087 13.01 -3.02 -28.16
C GLY A 1087 12.11 -2.30 -29.18
N ARG A 1088 11.17 -3.02 -29.79
CA ARG A 1088 10.20 -2.50 -30.78
C ARG A 1088 8.82 -3.11 -30.55
N GLU A 1089 7.77 -2.39 -30.91
CA GLU A 1089 6.40 -2.91 -30.93
C GLU A 1089 6.04 -3.43 -32.34
N TRP A 1090 5.29 -4.54 -32.41
CA TRP A 1090 4.97 -5.14 -33.70
C TRP A 1090 4.11 -4.25 -34.61
N LYS A 1091 3.22 -3.43 -34.02
CA LYS A 1091 2.39 -2.46 -34.74
C LYS A 1091 3.20 -1.40 -35.52
N ASP A 1092 4.44 -1.16 -35.11
CA ASP A 1092 5.32 -0.18 -35.75
C ASP A 1092 6.15 -0.82 -36.87
N LEU A 1093 6.24 -2.16 -36.90
CA LEU A 1093 7.07 -2.93 -37.84
C LEU A 1093 6.26 -3.58 -38.96
N LEU A 1094 4.98 -3.90 -38.74
CA LEU A 1094 4.17 -4.82 -39.54
C LEU A 1094 2.72 -4.36 -39.66
#